data_AF-A0A673JPK2-F1
#
_entry.id   AF-A0A673JPK2-F1
#
_cell.length_a   1.000
_cell.length_b   1.000
_cell.length_c   1.000
_cell.angle_alpha   90.00
_cell.angle_beta   90.00
_cell.angle_gamma   90.00
#
_symmetry.space_group_name_H-M   'P 1'
#
loop_
_entity.id
_entity.type
_entity.pdbx_description
1 polymer ?
#
loop_
_entity_poly.entity_id
_entity_poly.type
_entity_poly.pdbx_seq_one_letter_code
_entity_poly.pdbx_strand_id
1 'polypeptide(L)'
;SCKLTNIKCVFLELLMFAFFFLFCPSEMLESSNLVTFTGLANSSGYDTFLMDEERGRLLVGAEDHVFSFDLVNINRDVKQIAWPATPSKRDECKWAGKDLGKECSNFVRVLQPYNQTHIYICGTGAFHPICSYLEIGKRAEDNIFRLDANYFENGRGKSPYDPNMQSSSLLIDGELYSGTSADFMGRDFAIFRTLGSHHPVRTEQHDSRWLNDPRFLGIHLIPESDNPEDDKIFLFFKESAMDGEHTGKATISRIGQLCKNDMGGHRSLVNKWTTFLKAKLTCSVPGLSGIDTHFDELQDVFLMSAKDPKNPVIYAVFTTSSNIFRGSAICMYSMADIRRVFLGPYAHRDGPNYQWVPFQGRVPYPRPGTCPSKTFGGFDSTKDLPDDVITFARLHPAMYNPMQPMGGKPIVVRTNVEYQFTQLVVDRVEAEDGQYDVMFVGTDLGTVLKVVTIPRESWHDLEEVVLEEMTVFREPTPITAMELSTKQQQLYLGSDLGISQMPLHRCEVYGKACAECCLARDPYCAWDGTECSRYFPTAKRRTRRQDIRNGDPLSQCSDLHHNDDLEGYSSVEERSVYGVENSSMFLECSPKSQRALIYWQLQRPNDERKHEIVIDERLSLTGQGLLIRSLTQAASGVYHCHAVEHGFIQPLLRINLQVIPAQRVGELLLRAGANDKDPSPKHKLWYRDFMSLLEHPDLNSVDEFCERVWKREKKGTQTPQRGPPNTAKWKQLQENKRGRNRRTHEQQRPPRSV
;
A
#
# COMPACT_ATOMS: atom_id res chain seq x y z
N SER A 1 -16.33 40.74 22.78
CA SER A 1 -15.93 40.52 21.37
C SER A 1 -14.44 40.19 21.20
N CYS A 2 -13.51 40.69 22.03
CA CYS A 2 -12.05 40.46 21.89
C CYS A 2 -11.49 39.05 22.26
N LYS A 3 -12.32 38.06 22.63
CA LYS A 3 -11.84 36.69 22.89
C LYS A 3 -12.07 35.71 21.73
N LEU A 4 -12.83 36.10 20.70
CA LEU A 4 -13.14 35.23 19.55
C LEU A 4 -12.14 35.38 18.39
N THR A 5 -11.38 36.48 18.34
CA THR A 5 -10.47 36.79 17.22
C THR A 5 -9.11 36.10 17.33
N ASN A 6 -8.58 35.94 18.55
CA ASN A 6 -7.35 35.15 18.78
C ASN A 6 -7.53 33.65 18.51
N ILE A 7 -8.74 33.11 18.73
CA ILE A 7 -9.05 31.72 18.38
C ILE A 7 -9.09 31.55 16.86
N LYS A 8 -9.54 32.56 16.11
CA LYS A 8 -9.63 32.50 14.64
C LYS A 8 -8.27 32.61 13.93
N CYS A 9 -7.32 33.42 14.42
CA CYS A 9 -5.97 33.46 13.83
C CYS A 9 -5.18 32.16 14.11
N VAL A 10 -5.30 31.59 15.31
CA VAL A 10 -4.68 30.29 15.61
C VAL A 10 -5.34 29.17 14.81
N PHE A 11 -6.66 29.22 14.59
CA PHE A 11 -7.35 28.27 13.70
C PHE A 11 -6.94 28.44 12.23
N LEU A 12 -6.69 29.68 11.76
CA LEU A 12 -6.30 29.92 10.37
C LEU A 12 -4.84 29.54 10.12
N GLU A 13 -3.94 29.75 11.08
CA GLU A 13 -2.55 29.25 11.01
C GLU A 13 -2.50 27.72 11.13
N LEU A 14 -3.31 27.09 11.99
CA LEU A 14 -3.44 25.62 12.03
C LEU A 14 -4.03 25.06 10.74
N LEU A 15 -5.00 25.75 10.12
CA LEU A 15 -5.56 25.38 8.81
C LEU A 15 -4.57 25.59 7.68
N MET A 16 -3.74 26.65 7.73
CA MET A 16 -2.70 26.88 6.71
C MET A 16 -1.53 25.91 6.85
N PHE A 17 -1.12 25.58 8.08
CA PHE A 17 -0.18 24.51 8.36
C PHE A 17 -0.76 23.15 7.91
N ALA A 18 -2.01 22.85 8.24
CA ALA A 18 -2.68 21.63 7.75
C ALA A 18 -2.79 21.60 6.21
N PHE A 19 -3.06 22.74 5.56
CA PHE A 19 -3.11 22.84 4.09
C PHE A 19 -1.74 22.72 3.42
N PHE A 20 -0.66 23.21 4.05
CA PHE A 20 0.70 23.00 3.55
C PHE A 20 1.15 21.54 3.72
N PHE A 21 0.76 20.87 4.81
CA PHE A 21 1.03 19.45 5.02
C PHE A 21 0.20 18.54 4.10
N LEU A 22 -1.00 18.96 3.70
CA LEU A 22 -1.84 18.25 2.71
C LEU A 22 -1.29 18.35 1.27
N PHE A 23 -0.31 19.22 1.00
CA PHE A 23 0.25 19.45 -0.34
C PHE A 23 1.75 19.09 -0.49
N CYS A 24 2.33 18.36 0.48
CA CYS A 24 3.64 17.74 0.31
C CYS A 24 3.69 16.32 -0.35
N PRO A 25 2.70 15.84 -1.15
CA PRO A 25 2.95 14.64 -1.97
C PRO A 25 3.91 14.90 -3.14
N SER A 26 3.99 16.14 -3.63
CA SER A 26 4.65 16.45 -4.91
C SER A 26 6.18 16.32 -4.87
N GLU A 27 6.83 16.80 -3.80
CA GLU A 27 8.30 16.71 -3.67
C GLU A 27 8.76 15.27 -3.38
N MET A 28 8.00 14.48 -2.61
CA MET A 28 8.29 13.06 -2.41
C MET A 28 8.16 12.27 -3.71
N LEU A 29 7.14 12.54 -4.53
CA LEU A 29 6.96 11.83 -5.80
C LEU A 29 8.07 12.14 -6.82
N GLU A 30 8.53 13.40 -6.90
CA GLU A 30 9.60 13.79 -7.82
C GLU A 30 10.97 13.21 -7.42
N SER A 31 11.20 12.96 -6.12
CA SER A 31 12.41 12.32 -5.61
C SER A 31 12.43 10.78 -5.74
N SER A 32 11.28 10.16 -6.02
CA SER A 32 11.04 8.74 -5.73
C SER A 32 11.63 7.73 -6.74
N ASN A 33 12.20 8.17 -7.87
CA ASN A 33 12.66 7.29 -8.98
C ASN A 33 11.64 6.22 -9.41
N LEU A 34 10.34 6.49 -9.22
CA LEU A 34 9.26 5.58 -9.62
C LEU A 34 8.96 5.74 -11.11
N VAL A 35 8.77 4.62 -11.79
CA VAL A 35 8.27 4.60 -13.16
C VAL A 35 6.80 4.21 -13.09
N THR A 36 5.91 5.14 -13.43
CA THR A 36 4.46 4.92 -13.32
C THR A 36 3.79 5.02 -14.69
N PHE A 37 2.98 4.02 -15.02
CA PHE A 37 2.04 4.04 -16.12
C PHE A 37 0.67 4.48 -15.59
N THR A 38 0.22 5.67 -15.98
CA THR A 38 -1.15 6.12 -15.69
C THR A 38 -2.12 5.39 -16.60
N GLY A 39 -3.16 4.80 -16.00
CA GLY A 39 -4.20 4.05 -16.68
C GLY A 39 -4.96 4.87 -17.73
N LEU A 40 -5.76 4.15 -18.53
CA LEU A 40 -6.60 4.75 -19.56
C LEU A 40 -7.80 5.45 -18.90
N ALA A 41 -8.28 6.55 -19.49
CA ALA A 41 -9.37 7.35 -18.90
C ALA A 41 -10.70 6.58 -18.67
N ASN A 42 -10.92 5.47 -19.38
CA ASN A 42 -12.11 4.61 -19.27
C ASN A 42 -11.74 3.18 -18.84
N SER A 43 -10.71 3.03 -18.01
CA SER A 43 -10.26 1.75 -17.48
C SER A 43 -9.75 1.93 -16.05
N SER A 44 -9.95 0.92 -15.23
CA SER A 44 -9.61 0.87 -13.82
C SER A 44 -9.24 -0.56 -13.41
N GLY A 45 -8.93 -0.78 -12.12
CA GLY A 45 -8.70 -2.11 -11.56
C GLY A 45 -7.51 -2.84 -12.17
N TYR A 46 -6.32 -2.23 -12.19
CA TYR A 46 -5.08 -2.86 -12.66
C TYR A 46 -4.54 -3.85 -11.62
N ASP A 47 -5.32 -4.88 -11.30
CA ASP A 47 -5.14 -5.70 -10.08
C ASP A 47 -4.87 -7.18 -10.34
N THR A 48 -4.96 -7.65 -11.59
CA THR A 48 -4.70 -9.06 -11.93
C THR A 48 -3.36 -9.18 -12.62
N PHE A 49 -2.33 -9.55 -11.86
CA PHE A 49 -0.96 -9.67 -12.38
C PHE A 49 -0.61 -11.11 -12.76
N LEU A 50 0.20 -11.25 -13.80
CA LEU A 50 0.93 -12.47 -14.11
C LEU A 50 2.33 -12.11 -14.60
N MET A 51 3.33 -12.38 -13.77
CA MET A 51 4.73 -12.11 -14.08
C MET A 51 5.36 -13.26 -14.88
N ASP A 52 5.95 -12.94 -16.03
CA ASP A 52 6.66 -13.87 -16.91
C ASP A 52 8.14 -13.44 -17.04
N GLU A 53 8.97 -13.92 -16.11
CA GLU A 53 10.41 -13.62 -16.07
C GLU A 53 11.20 -14.27 -17.22
N GLU A 54 10.64 -15.30 -17.88
CA GLU A 54 11.27 -15.97 -19.02
C GLU A 54 11.18 -15.09 -20.26
N ARG A 55 10.00 -14.50 -20.51
CA ARG A 55 9.77 -13.58 -21.64
C ARG A 55 10.10 -12.12 -21.30
N GLY A 56 10.37 -11.81 -20.03
CA GLY A 56 10.66 -10.44 -19.60
C GLY A 56 9.41 -9.55 -19.62
N ARG A 57 8.22 -10.12 -19.36
CA ARG A 57 6.93 -9.41 -19.46
C ARG A 57 6.12 -9.48 -18.17
N LEU A 58 5.41 -8.39 -17.86
CA LEU A 58 4.34 -8.36 -16.87
C LEU A 58 3.01 -8.26 -17.59
N LEU A 59 2.16 -9.29 -17.46
CA LEU A 59 0.80 -9.25 -17.96
C LEU A 59 -0.12 -8.68 -16.89
N VAL A 60 -1.00 -7.75 -17.28
CA VAL A 60 -1.94 -7.12 -16.36
C VAL A 60 -3.35 -7.14 -16.93
N GLY A 61 -4.28 -7.70 -16.18
CA GLY A 61 -5.71 -7.59 -16.42
C GLY A 61 -6.26 -6.32 -15.78
N ALA A 62 -7.14 -5.63 -16.51
CA ALA A 62 -7.83 -4.43 -16.04
C ALA A 62 -9.28 -4.41 -16.56
N GLU A 63 -10.00 -3.32 -16.30
CA GLU A 63 -11.30 -3.06 -16.88
C GLU A 63 -11.22 -2.93 -18.41
N ASP A 64 -11.96 -3.80 -19.11
CA ASP A 64 -12.09 -3.91 -20.56
C ASP A 64 -10.77 -4.14 -21.32
N HIS A 65 -9.65 -4.38 -20.63
CA HIS A 65 -8.33 -4.42 -21.25
C HIS A 65 -7.40 -5.47 -20.62
N VAL A 66 -6.46 -5.94 -21.45
CA VAL A 66 -5.31 -6.73 -21.04
C VAL A 66 -4.06 -6.06 -21.56
N PHE A 67 -3.06 -5.93 -20.70
CA PHE A 67 -1.79 -5.27 -21.00
C PHE A 67 -0.62 -6.24 -20.89
N SER A 68 0.45 -5.94 -21.63
CA SER A 68 1.75 -6.61 -21.54
C SER A 68 2.83 -5.54 -21.47
N PHE A 69 3.47 -5.40 -20.32
CA PHE A 69 4.54 -4.46 -20.03
C PHE A 69 5.91 -5.14 -20.12
N ASP A 70 6.94 -4.39 -20.49
CA ASP A 70 8.33 -4.82 -20.36
C ASP A 70 8.77 -4.76 -18.89
N LEU A 71 9.36 -5.83 -18.36
CA LEU A 71 9.78 -5.88 -16.95
C LEU A 71 10.91 -4.89 -16.64
N VAL A 72 11.77 -4.55 -17.60
CA VAL A 72 12.88 -3.62 -17.33
C VAL A 72 12.37 -2.19 -17.21
N ASN A 73 11.45 -1.80 -18.09
CA ASN A 73 10.81 -0.48 -18.04
C ASN A 73 9.37 -0.56 -18.53
N ILE A 74 8.41 -0.37 -17.61
CA ILE A 74 6.99 -0.48 -17.92
C ILE A 74 6.48 0.58 -18.91
N ASN A 75 7.22 1.67 -19.16
CA ASN A 75 6.85 2.67 -20.18
C ASN A 75 7.34 2.30 -21.59
N ARG A 76 8.06 1.20 -21.76
CA ARG A 76 8.59 0.73 -23.05
C ARG A 76 7.75 -0.40 -23.62
N ASP A 77 7.43 -0.30 -24.92
CA ASP A 77 6.80 -1.37 -25.70
C ASP A 77 5.53 -1.96 -25.03
N VAL A 78 4.69 -1.07 -24.53
CA VAL A 78 3.40 -1.43 -23.91
C VAL A 78 2.48 -1.97 -25.00
N LYS A 79 2.07 -3.23 -24.84
CA LYS A 79 1.05 -3.84 -25.69
C LYS A 79 -0.27 -3.89 -24.94
N GLN A 80 -1.36 -3.67 -25.67
CA GLN A 80 -2.71 -3.69 -25.11
C GLN A 80 -3.68 -4.42 -26.04
N ILE A 81 -4.64 -5.11 -25.44
CA ILE A 81 -5.78 -5.72 -26.12
C ILE A 81 -7.04 -5.20 -25.44
N ALA A 82 -7.94 -4.59 -26.21
CA ALA A 82 -9.27 -4.28 -25.76
C ALA A 82 -10.14 -5.54 -25.78
N TRP A 83 -10.75 -5.86 -24.65
CA TRP A 83 -11.67 -6.97 -24.47
C TRP A 83 -12.93 -6.54 -23.69
N PRO A 84 -13.72 -5.61 -24.22
CA PRO A 84 -14.92 -5.12 -23.54
C PRO A 84 -16.07 -6.13 -23.60
N ALA A 85 -17.01 -5.99 -22.66
CA ALA A 85 -18.28 -6.73 -22.71
C ALA A 85 -19.12 -6.31 -23.94
N THR A 86 -19.82 -7.27 -24.55
CA THR A 86 -20.68 -6.97 -25.71
C THR A 86 -21.82 -6.00 -25.35
N PRO A 87 -22.29 -5.15 -26.28
CA PRO A 87 -23.37 -4.19 -25.99
C PRO A 87 -24.64 -4.84 -25.40
N SER A 88 -25.03 -6.02 -25.93
CA SER A 88 -26.17 -6.79 -25.41
C SER A 88 -25.98 -7.17 -23.94
N LYS A 89 -24.78 -7.60 -23.54
CA LYS A 89 -24.50 -7.96 -22.14
C LYS A 89 -24.46 -6.74 -21.23
N ARG A 90 -23.96 -5.61 -21.72
CA ARG A 90 -24.02 -4.34 -20.97
C ARG A 90 -25.47 -3.88 -20.76
N ASP A 91 -26.33 -4.03 -21.76
CA ASP A 91 -27.76 -3.71 -21.65
C ASP A 91 -28.48 -4.66 -20.68
N GLU A 92 -28.21 -5.97 -20.74
CA GLU A 92 -28.72 -6.95 -19.77
C GLU A 92 -28.30 -6.62 -18.33
N CYS A 93 -27.01 -6.30 -18.12
CA CYS A 93 -26.47 -5.87 -16.83
C CYS A 93 -27.17 -4.62 -16.28
N LYS A 94 -27.40 -3.63 -17.15
CA LYS A 94 -28.15 -2.42 -16.81
C LYS A 94 -29.59 -2.72 -16.42
N TRP A 95 -30.28 -3.57 -17.18
CA TRP A 95 -31.67 -3.96 -16.88
C TRP A 95 -31.77 -4.74 -15.57
N ALA A 96 -30.70 -5.43 -15.16
CA ALA A 96 -30.58 -6.07 -13.85
C ALA A 96 -30.30 -5.07 -12.71
N GLY A 97 -30.21 -3.77 -12.99
CA GLY A 97 -30.08 -2.71 -11.99
C GLY A 97 -28.65 -2.39 -11.55
N LYS A 98 -27.64 -2.85 -12.31
CA LYS A 98 -26.22 -2.60 -12.04
C LYS A 98 -25.74 -1.28 -12.65
N ASP A 99 -24.66 -0.71 -12.09
CA ASP A 99 -24.10 0.56 -12.53
C ASP A 99 -23.35 0.42 -13.87
N LEU A 100 -23.75 1.21 -14.86
CA LEU A 100 -23.18 1.15 -16.22
C LEU A 100 -21.70 1.55 -16.32
N GLY A 101 -21.25 2.44 -15.42
CA GLY A 101 -19.90 3.01 -15.44
C GLY A 101 -18.94 2.35 -14.47
N LYS A 102 -19.45 1.55 -13.51
CA LYS A 102 -18.61 0.88 -12.49
C LYS A 102 -18.69 -0.64 -12.52
N GLU A 103 -19.81 -1.20 -12.93
CA GLU A 103 -20.12 -2.63 -12.76
C GLU A 103 -20.29 -3.36 -14.10
N CYS A 104 -20.87 -2.71 -15.11
CA CYS A 104 -21.20 -3.31 -16.40
C CYS A 104 -20.08 -3.21 -17.45
N SER A 105 -18.85 -3.49 -17.03
CA SER A 105 -17.66 -3.65 -17.87
C SER A 105 -17.10 -5.08 -17.73
N ASN A 106 -16.15 -5.47 -18.56
CA ASN A 106 -15.43 -6.74 -18.41
C ASN A 106 -14.15 -6.52 -17.60
N PHE A 107 -14.18 -6.88 -16.31
CA PHE A 107 -12.99 -6.83 -15.47
C PHE A 107 -12.26 -8.16 -15.59
N VAL A 108 -11.01 -8.14 -16.06
CA VAL A 108 -10.17 -9.35 -16.14
C VAL A 108 -9.80 -9.78 -14.72
N ARG A 109 -10.07 -11.04 -14.38
CA ARG A 109 -9.91 -11.59 -13.02
C ARG A 109 -9.07 -12.85 -12.95
N VAL A 110 -8.78 -13.46 -14.10
CA VAL A 110 -7.98 -14.68 -14.20
C VAL A 110 -6.95 -14.48 -15.30
N LEU A 111 -5.67 -14.62 -14.94
CA LEU A 111 -4.54 -14.77 -15.86
C LEU A 111 -3.71 -15.94 -15.37
N GLN A 112 -3.71 -17.06 -16.10
CA GLN A 112 -3.05 -18.29 -15.68
C GLN A 112 -2.26 -18.92 -16.84
N PRO A 113 -1.01 -19.36 -16.64
CA PRO A 113 -0.21 -19.96 -17.70
C PRO A 113 -0.82 -21.30 -18.13
N TYR A 114 -1.36 -21.38 -19.35
CA TYR A 114 -2.01 -22.59 -19.86
C TYR A 114 -1.00 -23.57 -20.46
N ASN A 115 -0.09 -23.05 -21.28
CA ASN A 115 1.03 -23.79 -21.83
C ASN A 115 2.16 -22.82 -22.21
N GLN A 116 3.17 -23.30 -22.94
CA GLN A 116 4.31 -22.47 -23.37
C GLN A 116 3.97 -21.36 -24.39
N THR A 117 2.75 -21.28 -24.92
CA THR A 117 2.38 -20.31 -25.96
C THR A 117 1.09 -19.54 -25.64
N HIS A 118 0.28 -20.02 -24.71
CA HIS A 118 -1.03 -19.49 -24.38
C HIS A 118 -1.17 -19.28 -22.87
N ILE A 119 -1.87 -18.20 -22.53
CA ILE A 119 -2.36 -17.88 -21.19
C ILE A 119 -3.87 -18.07 -21.18
N TYR A 120 -4.40 -18.77 -20.18
CA TYR A 120 -5.83 -18.85 -19.94
C TYR A 120 -6.30 -17.57 -19.26
N ILE A 121 -7.33 -16.94 -19.82
CA ILE A 121 -7.82 -15.64 -19.36
C ILE A 121 -9.33 -15.65 -19.15
N CYS A 122 -9.81 -15.05 -18.06
CA CYS A 122 -11.24 -14.83 -17.81
C CYS A 122 -11.52 -13.43 -17.27
N GLY A 123 -12.73 -12.93 -17.52
CA GLY A 123 -13.24 -11.70 -16.92
C GLY A 123 -14.71 -11.78 -16.53
N THR A 124 -15.21 -10.73 -15.89
CA THR A 124 -16.60 -10.66 -15.38
C THR A 124 -17.65 -10.52 -16.49
N GLY A 125 -17.25 -10.03 -17.66
CA GLY A 125 -18.11 -9.91 -18.85
C GLY A 125 -19.41 -9.13 -18.64
N ALA A 126 -19.40 -8.07 -17.80
CA ALA A 126 -20.59 -7.35 -17.35
C ALA A 126 -21.63 -8.26 -16.68
N PHE A 127 -21.24 -8.91 -15.57
CA PHE A 127 -22.04 -9.92 -14.88
C PHE A 127 -22.43 -11.13 -15.76
N HIS A 128 -21.59 -11.45 -16.73
CA HIS A 128 -21.69 -12.66 -17.53
C HIS A 128 -20.29 -13.20 -17.80
N PRO A 129 -19.70 -13.94 -16.83
CA PRO A 129 -18.30 -14.35 -16.89
C PRO A 129 -17.96 -15.09 -18.17
N ILE A 130 -16.86 -14.68 -18.79
CA ILE A 130 -16.35 -15.23 -20.06
C ILE A 130 -14.87 -15.55 -19.94
N CYS A 131 -14.44 -16.60 -20.63
CA CYS A 131 -13.04 -16.99 -20.70
C CYS A 131 -12.58 -17.18 -22.15
N SER A 132 -11.27 -17.09 -22.37
CA SER A 132 -10.61 -17.28 -23.67
C SER A 132 -9.13 -17.62 -23.46
N TYR A 133 -8.36 -17.67 -24.55
CA TYR A 133 -6.93 -17.90 -24.56
C TYR A 133 -6.20 -16.70 -25.17
N LEU A 134 -5.12 -16.30 -24.53
CA LEU A 134 -4.24 -15.24 -24.98
C LEU A 134 -2.95 -15.86 -25.54
N GLU A 135 -2.73 -15.69 -26.83
CA GLU A 135 -1.54 -16.15 -27.55
C GLU A 135 -0.39 -15.17 -27.30
N ILE A 136 0.71 -15.66 -26.71
CA ILE A 136 1.90 -14.87 -26.34
C ILE A 136 3.19 -15.33 -27.05
N GLY A 137 3.13 -16.40 -27.84
CA GLY A 137 4.31 -16.99 -28.46
C GLY A 137 5.21 -17.75 -27.48
N LYS A 138 6.19 -18.48 -28.00
CA LYS A 138 7.09 -19.31 -27.18
C LYS A 138 8.25 -18.50 -26.63
N ARG A 139 8.72 -17.50 -27.39
CA ARG A 139 9.86 -16.64 -27.04
C ARG A 139 9.44 -15.18 -27.08
N ALA A 140 10.16 -14.33 -26.36
CA ALA A 140 9.96 -12.89 -26.40
C ALA A 140 10.10 -12.30 -27.83
N GLU A 141 10.98 -12.90 -28.65
CA GLU A 141 11.27 -12.52 -30.04
C GLU A 141 10.06 -12.69 -30.99
N ASP A 142 9.15 -13.61 -30.68
CA ASP A 142 7.97 -13.88 -31.52
C ASP A 142 7.04 -12.66 -31.58
N ASN A 143 7.12 -11.80 -30.56
CA ASN A 143 6.37 -10.54 -30.44
C ASN A 143 4.83 -10.70 -30.50
N ILE A 144 4.31 -11.91 -30.30
CA ILE A 144 2.88 -12.23 -30.37
C ILE A 144 2.19 -11.79 -29.09
N PHE A 145 1.04 -11.13 -29.24
CA PHE A 145 0.14 -10.77 -28.15
C PHE A 145 -1.26 -10.61 -28.74
N ARG A 146 -2.05 -11.69 -28.74
CA ARG A 146 -3.35 -11.72 -29.42
C ARG A 146 -4.36 -12.58 -28.68
N LEU A 147 -5.57 -12.06 -28.52
CA LEU A 147 -6.69 -12.81 -27.95
C LEU A 147 -7.30 -13.74 -29.01
N ASP A 148 -7.57 -14.99 -28.66
CA ASP A 148 -8.28 -15.91 -29.53
C ASP A 148 -9.81 -15.65 -29.50
N ALA A 149 -10.24 -14.68 -30.29
CA ALA A 149 -11.64 -14.27 -30.39
C ALA A 149 -12.58 -15.35 -30.98
N ASN A 150 -12.05 -16.46 -31.52
CA ASN A 150 -12.88 -17.56 -32.02
C ASN A 150 -13.26 -18.55 -30.92
N TYR A 151 -12.62 -18.47 -29.76
CA TYR A 151 -12.78 -19.44 -28.68
C TYR A 151 -13.16 -18.73 -27.37
N PHE A 152 -14.45 -18.45 -27.23
CA PHE A 152 -15.04 -17.97 -25.99
C PHE A 152 -15.73 -19.11 -25.25
N GLU A 153 -15.34 -19.29 -24.00
CA GLU A 153 -15.93 -20.26 -23.09
C GLU A 153 -16.79 -19.58 -22.02
N ASN A 154 -17.72 -20.35 -21.44
CA ASN A 154 -18.44 -19.95 -20.25
C ASN A 154 -17.47 -19.84 -19.06
N GLY A 155 -17.46 -18.68 -18.38
CA GLY A 155 -16.63 -18.39 -17.22
C GLY A 155 -17.28 -18.68 -15.87
N ARG A 156 -18.51 -19.21 -15.83
CA ARG A 156 -19.22 -19.55 -14.58
C ARG A 156 -18.40 -20.51 -13.72
N GLY A 157 -18.13 -20.11 -12.48
CA GLY A 157 -17.30 -20.88 -11.54
C GLY A 157 -15.79 -20.75 -11.80
N LYS A 158 -15.37 -20.03 -12.85
CA LYS A 158 -13.96 -19.75 -13.17
C LYS A 158 -13.59 -18.29 -12.85
N SER A 159 -14.51 -17.37 -13.10
CA SER A 159 -14.39 -15.94 -12.86
C SER A 159 -15.65 -15.42 -12.16
N PRO A 160 -15.55 -14.42 -11.26
CA PRO A 160 -16.71 -13.86 -10.57
C PRO A 160 -17.64 -13.09 -11.52
N TYR A 161 -18.91 -12.98 -11.12
CA TYR A 161 -19.89 -12.13 -11.79
C TYR A 161 -19.71 -10.65 -11.43
N ASP A 162 -19.57 -10.38 -10.13
CA ASP A 162 -19.41 -9.04 -9.58
C ASP A 162 -17.92 -8.65 -9.59
N PRO A 163 -17.53 -7.50 -10.15
CA PRO A 163 -16.14 -7.07 -10.13
C PRO A 163 -15.60 -6.82 -8.72
N ASN A 164 -16.42 -6.49 -7.73
CA ASN A 164 -15.93 -6.26 -6.36
C ASN A 164 -15.80 -7.56 -5.55
N MET A 165 -16.16 -8.71 -6.13
CA MET A 165 -16.02 -10.00 -5.46
C MET A 165 -14.59 -10.49 -5.51
N GLN A 166 -13.99 -10.71 -4.34
CA GLN A 166 -12.69 -11.35 -4.20
C GLN A 166 -12.77 -12.83 -4.62
N SER A 167 -11.96 -13.18 -5.61
CA SER A 167 -11.82 -14.51 -6.15
C SER A 167 -10.35 -14.86 -6.32
N SER A 168 -10.02 -16.15 -6.31
CA SER A 168 -8.66 -16.62 -6.57
C SER A 168 -8.69 -17.83 -7.49
N SER A 169 -7.64 -18.03 -8.28
CA SER A 169 -7.55 -19.11 -9.26
C SER A 169 -6.12 -19.61 -9.41
N LEU A 170 -5.96 -20.90 -9.73
CA LEU A 170 -4.69 -21.54 -10.02
C LEU A 170 -4.88 -22.62 -11.08
N LEU A 171 -4.09 -22.59 -12.14
CA LEU A 171 -4.14 -23.61 -13.20
C LEU A 171 -2.98 -24.61 -13.05
N ILE A 172 -3.30 -25.90 -12.91
CA ILE A 172 -2.31 -26.99 -12.76
C ILE A 172 -2.72 -28.13 -13.68
N ASP A 173 -1.79 -28.63 -14.49
CA ASP A 173 -2.00 -29.81 -15.36
C ASP A 173 -3.23 -29.68 -16.28
N GLY A 174 -3.56 -28.46 -16.71
CA GLY A 174 -4.73 -28.15 -17.54
C GLY A 174 -6.06 -28.08 -16.77
N GLU A 175 -6.06 -28.24 -15.45
CA GLU A 175 -7.24 -28.10 -14.59
C GLU A 175 -7.19 -26.79 -13.81
N LEU A 176 -8.27 -26.00 -13.90
CA LEU A 176 -8.38 -24.72 -13.20
C LEU A 176 -9.07 -24.93 -11.85
N TYR A 177 -8.33 -24.67 -10.77
CA TYR A 177 -8.85 -24.53 -9.43
C TYR A 177 -9.27 -23.08 -9.20
N SER A 178 -10.47 -22.85 -8.69
CA SER A 178 -10.99 -21.50 -8.49
C SER A 178 -11.88 -21.41 -7.26
N GLY A 179 -11.73 -20.33 -6.49
CA GLY A 179 -12.66 -19.95 -5.42
C GLY A 179 -13.42 -18.72 -5.86
N THR A 180 -14.73 -18.87 -6.14
CA THR A 180 -15.58 -17.77 -6.64
C THR A 180 -17.08 -18.09 -6.45
N SER A 181 -17.96 -17.19 -6.85
CA SER A 181 -19.39 -17.47 -7.00
C SER A 181 -19.72 -18.05 -8.37
N ALA A 182 -20.70 -18.96 -8.42
CA ALA A 182 -21.25 -19.51 -9.66
C ALA A 182 -22.60 -18.89 -10.04
N ASP A 183 -23.02 -17.80 -9.40
CA ASP A 183 -24.28 -17.13 -9.68
C ASP A 183 -24.16 -15.61 -9.70
N PHE A 184 -25.11 -14.99 -10.41
CA PHE A 184 -25.24 -13.54 -10.54
C PHE A 184 -25.45 -12.85 -9.19
N MET A 185 -26.16 -13.50 -8.24
CA MET A 185 -26.49 -12.91 -6.94
C MET A 185 -25.33 -12.93 -5.94
N GLY A 186 -24.23 -13.63 -6.24
CA GLY A 186 -23.12 -13.81 -5.31
C GLY A 186 -23.55 -14.56 -4.04
N ARG A 187 -24.27 -15.68 -4.20
CA ARG A 187 -24.72 -16.53 -3.09
C ARG A 187 -24.28 -17.98 -3.25
N ASP A 188 -24.07 -18.43 -4.47
CA ASP A 188 -23.58 -19.77 -4.79
C ASP A 188 -22.04 -19.81 -4.81
N PHE A 189 -21.42 -19.58 -3.66
CA PHE A 189 -19.97 -19.67 -3.51
C PHE A 189 -19.51 -21.12 -3.52
N ALA A 190 -18.40 -21.38 -4.22
CA ALA A 190 -17.76 -22.69 -4.17
C ALA A 190 -16.28 -22.62 -4.49
N ILE A 191 -15.58 -23.68 -4.09
CA ILE A 191 -14.27 -24.01 -4.62
C ILE A 191 -14.48 -25.02 -5.74
N PHE A 192 -14.02 -24.71 -6.95
CA PHE A 192 -14.23 -25.48 -8.17
C PHE A 192 -12.92 -26.08 -8.69
N ARG A 193 -13.03 -27.19 -9.41
CA ARG A 193 -12.04 -27.65 -10.40
C ARG A 193 -12.72 -27.81 -11.75
N THR A 194 -12.19 -27.16 -12.78
CA THR A 194 -12.75 -27.11 -14.15
C THR A 194 -11.66 -27.28 -15.23
N LEU A 195 -12.01 -27.14 -16.53
CA LEU A 195 -11.14 -27.26 -17.73
C LEU A 195 -10.52 -28.63 -18.03
N GLY A 196 -10.39 -29.50 -17.02
CA GLY A 196 -9.83 -30.84 -17.17
C GLY A 196 -10.65 -31.80 -18.02
N SER A 197 -10.08 -32.98 -18.25
CA SER A 197 -10.77 -34.12 -18.87
C SER A 197 -11.86 -34.72 -17.98
N HIS A 198 -11.85 -34.38 -16.69
CA HIS A 198 -12.77 -34.87 -15.69
C HIS A 198 -14.01 -33.98 -15.56
N HIS A 199 -15.09 -34.54 -15.00
CA HIS A 199 -16.26 -33.74 -14.68
C HIS A 199 -15.89 -32.67 -13.65
N PRO A 200 -16.45 -31.44 -13.76
CA PRO A 200 -16.19 -30.39 -12.79
C PRO A 200 -16.51 -30.82 -11.37
N VAL A 201 -15.61 -30.56 -10.43
CA VAL A 201 -15.79 -30.86 -9.00
C VAL A 201 -16.02 -29.55 -8.24
N ARG A 202 -16.91 -29.55 -7.25
CA ARG A 202 -17.16 -28.37 -6.40
C ARG A 202 -17.42 -28.68 -4.94
N THR A 203 -17.39 -27.68 -4.06
CA THR A 203 -17.88 -27.84 -2.68
C THR A 203 -19.40 -28.06 -2.64
N GLU A 204 -19.88 -28.65 -1.54
CA GLU A 204 -21.31 -28.83 -1.28
C GLU A 204 -22.06 -27.50 -1.32
N GLN A 205 -23.16 -27.46 -2.06
CA GLN A 205 -23.95 -26.26 -2.25
C GLN A 205 -24.92 -26.03 -1.08
N HIS A 206 -25.10 -24.78 -0.66
CA HIS A 206 -26.03 -24.37 0.39
C HIS A 206 -25.80 -25.02 1.77
N ASP A 207 -24.56 -25.45 2.05
CA ASP A 207 -24.15 -25.96 3.37
C ASP A 207 -23.10 -25.03 3.98
N SER A 208 -23.52 -24.22 4.96
CA SER A 208 -22.67 -23.22 5.61
C SER A 208 -21.51 -23.83 6.42
N ARG A 209 -21.55 -25.15 6.71
CA ARG A 209 -20.40 -25.85 7.31
C ARG A 209 -19.20 -25.87 6.37
N TRP A 210 -19.45 -25.94 5.07
CA TRP A 210 -18.42 -25.95 4.04
C TRP A 210 -17.87 -24.56 3.82
N LEU A 211 -18.74 -23.62 3.41
CA LEU A 211 -18.39 -22.23 3.11
C LEU A 211 -19.55 -21.31 3.52
N ASN A 212 -19.24 -20.20 4.19
CA ASN A 212 -20.25 -19.24 4.63
C ASN A 212 -19.90 -17.80 4.21
N ASP A 213 -20.41 -17.35 3.07
CA ASP A 213 -20.06 -16.05 2.45
C ASP A 213 -18.52 -15.81 2.38
N PRO A 214 -17.76 -16.70 1.72
CA PRO A 214 -16.32 -16.58 1.65
C PRO A 214 -15.86 -15.46 0.73
N ARG A 215 -14.64 -14.97 0.99
CA ARG A 215 -13.83 -14.12 0.13
C ARG A 215 -12.48 -14.80 -0.04
N PHE A 216 -12.15 -15.17 -1.28
CA PHE A 216 -10.95 -15.96 -1.59
C PHE A 216 -9.77 -15.06 -1.92
N LEU A 217 -8.60 -15.37 -1.35
CA LEU A 217 -7.39 -14.57 -1.52
C LEU A 217 -6.31 -15.31 -2.31
N GLY A 218 -6.04 -16.57 -1.98
CA GLY A 218 -4.94 -17.33 -2.61
C GLY A 218 -5.24 -18.81 -2.76
N ILE A 219 -4.66 -19.43 -3.80
CA ILE A 219 -4.67 -20.88 -4.03
C ILE A 219 -3.25 -21.30 -4.38
N HIS A 220 -2.71 -22.31 -3.70
CA HIS A 220 -1.34 -22.77 -3.90
C HIS A 220 -1.24 -24.29 -3.86
N LEU A 221 -0.42 -24.86 -4.75
CA LEU A 221 0.00 -26.26 -4.69
C LEU A 221 1.19 -26.37 -3.72
N ILE A 222 1.05 -27.18 -2.68
CA ILE A 222 2.15 -27.50 -1.77
C ILE A 222 2.23 -29.03 -1.66
N PRO A 223 3.31 -29.66 -2.16
CA PRO A 223 3.52 -31.09 -2.05
C PRO A 223 3.61 -31.53 -0.58
N GLU A 224 3.04 -32.69 -0.26
CA GLU A 224 3.17 -33.27 1.08
C GLU A 224 4.44 -34.11 1.19
N SER A 225 4.76 -34.89 0.15
CA SER A 225 6.00 -35.65 0.04
C SER A 225 6.61 -35.58 -1.38
N ASP A 226 7.52 -36.49 -1.71
CA ASP A 226 8.02 -36.68 -3.08
C ASP A 226 7.04 -37.48 -3.96
N ASN A 227 5.95 -38.00 -3.38
CA ASN A 227 4.91 -38.74 -4.10
C ASN A 227 3.80 -37.79 -4.56
N PRO A 228 3.62 -37.53 -5.86
CA PRO A 228 2.61 -36.59 -6.36
C PRO A 228 1.17 -37.00 -6.07
N GLU A 229 0.90 -38.25 -5.66
CA GLU A 229 -0.44 -38.69 -5.24
C GLU A 229 -0.90 -38.03 -3.93
N ASP A 230 0.02 -37.50 -3.11
CA ASP A 230 -0.30 -36.80 -1.87
C ASP A 230 -0.22 -35.28 -1.95
N ASP A 231 0.00 -34.75 -3.16
CA ASP A 231 -0.03 -33.32 -3.44
C ASP A 231 -1.34 -32.69 -2.98
N LYS A 232 -1.22 -31.56 -2.27
CA LYS A 232 -2.36 -30.82 -1.75
C LYS A 232 -2.46 -29.43 -2.34
N ILE A 233 -3.70 -29.01 -2.55
CA ILE A 233 -4.05 -27.63 -2.87
C ILE A 233 -4.49 -26.95 -1.58
N PHE A 234 -3.81 -25.87 -1.22
CA PHE A 234 -4.17 -25.02 -0.10
C PHE A 234 -4.90 -23.77 -0.60
N LEU A 235 -5.95 -23.38 0.13
CA LEU A 235 -6.76 -22.21 -0.19
C LEU A 235 -6.80 -21.27 1.00
N PHE A 236 -6.60 -19.98 0.77
CA PHE A 236 -6.65 -18.94 1.80
C PHE A 236 -7.86 -18.06 1.55
N PHE A 237 -8.72 -17.94 2.55
CA PHE A 237 -9.97 -17.18 2.44
C PHE A 237 -10.43 -16.67 3.79
N LYS A 238 -11.28 -15.64 3.80
CA LYS A 238 -12.06 -15.24 4.98
C LYS A 238 -13.53 -15.51 4.74
N GLU A 239 -14.27 -15.86 5.79
CA GLU A 239 -15.70 -16.16 5.69
C GLU A 239 -16.44 -15.62 6.92
N SER A 240 -17.76 -15.50 6.82
CA SER A 240 -18.59 -15.14 7.97
C SER A 240 -18.64 -16.29 8.98
N ALA A 241 -18.50 -15.98 10.26
CA ALA A 241 -18.70 -16.94 11.35
C ALA A 241 -20.11 -17.56 11.27
N MET A 242 -20.23 -18.83 11.64
CA MET A 242 -21.54 -19.49 11.65
C MET A 242 -22.38 -19.02 12.85
N ASP A 243 -23.71 -19.02 12.69
CA ASP A 243 -24.64 -18.63 13.76
C ASP A 243 -24.39 -19.47 15.04
N GLY A 244 -24.13 -18.77 16.16
CA GLY A 244 -23.82 -19.35 17.46
C GLY A 244 -22.33 -19.59 17.75
N GLU A 245 -21.42 -19.34 16.79
CA GLU A 245 -19.96 -19.40 17.00
C GLU A 245 -19.42 -18.16 17.72
N HIS A 246 -20.02 -16.99 17.47
CA HIS A 246 -19.69 -15.70 18.11
C HIS A 246 -20.96 -14.91 18.45
N THR A 247 -20.86 -14.01 19.43
CA THR A 247 -21.91 -13.03 19.72
C THR A 247 -21.89 -11.93 18.67
N GLY A 248 -22.61 -12.11 17.56
CA GLY A 248 -22.72 -11.15 16.48
C GLY A 248 -22.12 -11.63 15.15
N LYS A 249 -22.13 -10.77 14.13
CA LYS A 249 -21.49 -11.03 12.84
C LYS A 249 -19.98 -10.87 13.00
N ALA A 250 -19.25 -11.97 13.03
CA ALA A 250 -17.79 -11.99 13.08
C ALA A 250 -17.22 -12.55 11.77
N THR A 251 -16.06 -12.06 11.33
CA THR A 251 -15.31 -12.60 10.20
C THR A 251 -14.28 -13.59 10.73
N ILE A 252 -14.05 -14.71 10.03
CA ILE A 252 -13.04 -15.70 10.39
C ILE A 252 -12.12 -15.93 9.20
N SER A 253 -10.82 -15.79 9.44
CA SER A 253 -9.79 -16.18 8.47
C SER A 253 -9.55 -17.69 8.49
N ARG A 254 -9.45 -18.28 7.30
CA ARG A 254 -9.37 -19.73 7.08
C ARG A 254 -8.24 -20.08 6.13
N ILE A 255 -7.68 -21.27 6.37
CA ILE A 255 -6.95 -22.04 5.38
C ILE A 255 -7.70 -23.33 5.13
N GLY A 256 -7.92 -23.66 3.86
CA GLY A 256 -8.48 -24.91 3.39
C GLY A 256 -7.41 -25.81 2.77
N GLN A 257 -7.62 -27.12 2.79
CA GLN A 257 -6.83 -28.10 2.04
C GLN A 257 -7.73 -29.00 1.18
N LEU A 258 -7.19 -29.44 0.05
CA LEU A 258 -7.78 -30.42 -0.87
C LEU A 258 -6.68 -31.35 -1.38
N CYS A 259 -7.01 -32.60 -1.67
CA CYS A 259 -6.10 -33.47 -2.42
C CYS A 259 -6.21 -33.16 -3.91
N LYS A 260 -5.07 -33.00 -4.59
CA LYS A 260 -5.02 -32.71 -6.03
C LYS A 260 -5.75 -33.79 -6.85
N ASN A 261 -5.60 -35.06 -6.46
CA ASN A 261 -6.19 -36.22 -7.13
C ASN A 261 -7.61 -36.60 -6.64
N ASP A 262 -8.31 -35.71 -5.91
CA ASP A 262 -9.69 -35.97 -5.48
C ASP A 262 -10.63 -36.02 -6.70
N MET A 263 -11.40 -37.09 -6.84
CA MET A 263 -12.29 -37.35 -7.98
C MET A 263 -13.77 -37.29 -7.59
N GLY A 264 -14.06 -36.84 -6.37
CA GLY A 264 -15.36 -36.93 -5.75
C GLY A 264 -15.73 -38.34 -5.31
N GLY A 265 -16.92 -38.49 -4.74
CA GLY A 265 -17.42 -39.78 -4.27
C GLY A 265 -18.20 -40.53 -5.35
N HIS A 266 -18.39 -41.83 -5.15
CA HIS A 266 -19.05 -42.71 -6.12
C HIS A 266 -20.59 -42.62 -6.10
N ARG A 267 -21.20 -42.57 -4.90
CA ARG A 267 -22.66 -42.49 -4.70
C ARG A 267 -23.08 -41.20 -4.01
N SER A 268 -22.42 -40.89 -2.89
CA SER A 268 -22.51 -39.63 -2.18
C SER A 268 -21.37 -38.71 -2.64
N LEU A 269 -21.56 -37.40 -2.56
CA LEU A 269 -20.56 -36.40 -3.01
C LEU A 269 -20.09 -36.61 -4.47
N VAL A 270 -21.00 -37.06 -5.36
CA VAL A 270 -20.70 -37.15 -6.80
C VAL A 270 -20.39 -35.76 -7.34
N ASN A 271 -19.24 -35.61 -8.00
CA ASN A 271 -18.72 -34.33 -8.49
C ASN A 271 -18.59 -33.26 -7.38
N LYS A 272 -18.41 -33.70 -6.13
CA LYS A 272 -18.11 -32.84 -4.99
C LYS A 272 -16.84 -33.29 -4.31
N TRP A 273 -16.09 -32.36 -3.74
CA TRP A 273 -14.87 -32.69 -3.00
C TRP A 273 -15.16 -33.70 -1.89
N THR A 274 -14.25 -34.64 -1.65
CA THR A 274 -14.33 -35.62 -0.55
C THR A 274 -13.22 -35.42 0.47
N THR A 275 -12.19 -34.65 0.12
CA THR A 275 -10.99 -34.40 0.92
C THR A 275 -10.91 -32.99 1.51
N PHE A 276 -11.92 -32.15 1.27
CA PHE A 276 -11.95 -30.77 1.75
C PHE A 276 -11.95 -30.68 3.28
N LEU A 277 -10.96 -29.99 3.82
CA LEU A 277 -10.91 -29.57 5.22
C LEU A 277 -10.54 -28.09 5.32
N LYS A 278 -11.00 -27.42 6.39
CA LYS A 278 -10.63 -26.03 6.72
C LYS A 278 -10.29 -25.87 8.20
N ALA A 279 -9.41 -24.93 8.50
CA ALA A 279 -9.02 -24.57 9.86
C ALA A 279 -9.01 -23.05 10.05
N LYS A 280 -9.20 -22.57 11.29
CA LYS A 280 -9.09 -21.15 11.63
C LYS A 280 -7.61 -20.73 11.61
N LEU A 281 -7.31 -19.62 10.95
CA LEU A 281 -6.02 -18.94 10.98
C LEU A 281 -6.11 -17.79 11.98
N THR A 282 -5.26 -17.77 13.01
CA THR A 282 -5.33 -16.77 14.10
C THR A 282 -4.10 -15.87 14.09
N CYS A 283 -4.32 -14.56 14.08
CA CYS A 283 -3.27 -13.55 14.27
C CYS A 283 -3.72 -12.60 15.39
N SER A 284 -3.05 -12.64 16.53
CA SER A 284 -3.42 -11.83 17.69
C SER A 284 -2.22 -11.42 18.53
N VAL A 285 -2.32 -10.25 19.15
CA VAL A 285 -1.34 -9.77 20.13
C VAL A 285 -1.83 -10.13 21.52
N PRO A 286 -1.06 -10.89 22.32
CA PRO A 286 -1.46 -11.25 23.67
C PRO A 286 -1.51 -10.01 24.58
N GLY A 287 -2.65 -9.79 25.24
CA GLY A 287 -2.84 -8.62 26.11
C GLY A 287 -2.30 -8.83 27.53
N LEU A 288 -1.85 -7.75 28.17
CA LEU A 288 -1.36 -7.76 29.56
C LEU A 288 -2.40 -8.25 30.59
N SER A 289 -3.69 -8.07 30.29
CA SER A 289 -4.82 -8.51 31.12
C SER A 289 -5.39 -9.87 30.68
N GLY A 290 -4.70 -10.60 29.78
CA GLY A 290 -5.16 -11.87 29.23
C GLY A 290 -6.26 -11.78 28.18
N ILE A 291 -6.58 -10.57 27.70
CA ILE A 291 -7.49 -10.35 26.57
C ILE A 291 -6.64 -10.04 25.34
N ASP A 292 -6.67 -10.94 24.37
CA ASP A 292 -5.90 -10.80 23.16
C ASP A 292 -6.56 -9.82 22.18
N THR A 293 -5.75 -9.04 21.49
CA THR A 293 -6.21 -8.18 20.39
C THR A 293 -6.11 -8.95 19.08
N HIS A 294 -7.26 -9.29 18.50
CA HIS A 294 -7.35 -10.10 17.28
C HIS A 294 -7.36 -9.25 16.01
N PHE A 295 -6.70 -9.76 14.97
CA PHE A 295 -6.75 -9.28 13.59
C PHE A 295 -7.41 -10.37 12.75
N ASP A 296 -8.74 -10.33 12.68
CA ASP A 296 -9.52 -11.46 12.16
C ASP A 296 -9.72 -11.43 10.64
N GLU A 297 -9.40 -10.32 9.95
CA GLU A 297 -9.60 -10.17 8.51
C GLU A 297 -8.32 -10.35 7.71
N LEU A 298 -8.15 -11.52 7.11
CA LEU A 298 -7.10 -11.78 6.13
C LEU A 298 -7.25 -10.86 4.91
N GLN A 299 -6.15 -10.21 4.50
CA GLN A 299 -6.10 -9.30 3.34
C GLN A 299 -5.17 -9.77 2.24
N ASP A 300 -4.09 -10.49 2.56
CA ASP A 300 -3.18 -11.07 1.57
C ASP A 300 -2.34 -12.21 2.16
N VAL A 301 -1.80 -13.07 1.31
CA VAL A 301 -0.93 -14.21 1.68
C VAL A 301 0.22 -14.36 0.69
N PHE A 302 1.44 -14.43 1.22
CA PHE A 302 2.66 -14.66 0.45
C PHE A 302 3.36 -15.94 0.90
N LEU A 303 3.71 -16.81 -0.05
CA LEU A 303 4.45 -18.04 0.21
C LEU A 303 5.93 -17.84 -0.09
N MET A 304 6.74 -17.73 0.97
CA MET A 304 8.19 -17.69 0.83
C MET A 304 8.70 -19.09 0.51
N SER A 305 9.28 -19.23 -0.68
CA SER A 305 9.90 -20.49 -1.11
C SER A 305 11.07 -20.85 -0.21
N ALA A 306 11.01 -22.04 0.41
CA ALA A 306 12.14 -22.62 1.12
C ALA A 306 12.99 -23.47 0.16
N LYS A 307 14.18 -23.89 0.61
CA LYS A 307 15.01 -24.87 -0.12
C LYS A 307 14.24 -26.18 -0.39
N ASP A 308 13.33 -26.52 0.51
CA ASP A 308 12.40 -27.63 0.36
C ASP A 308 11.01 -27.08 -0.03
N PRO A 309 10.49 -27.37 -1.24
CA PRO A 309 9.19 -26.88 -1.69
C PRO A 309 8.02 -27.42 -0.85
N LYS A 310 8.24 -28.46 -0.05
CA LYS A 310 7.25 -29.03 0.88
C LYS A 310 7.08 -28.16 2.13
N ASN A 311 8.01 -27.24 2.41
CA ASN A 311 8.04 -26.48 3.65
C ASN A 311 8.23 -24.97 3.42
N PRO A 312 7.39 -24.31 2.60
CA PRO A 312 7.37 -22.86 2.52
C PRO A 312 6.99 -22.23 3.87
N VAL A 313 7.44 -21.00 4.08
CA VAL A 313 6.95 -20.15 5.18
C VAL A 313 5.85 -19.26 4.64
N ILE A 314 4.70 -19.25 5.31
CA ILE A 314 3.54 -18.48 4.87
C ILE A 314 3.49 -17.18 5.65
N TYR A 315 3.56 -16.07 4.94
CA TYR A 315 3.31 -14.74 5.46
C TYR A 315 1.88 -14.34 5.15
N ALA A 316 1.18 -13.74 6.12
CA ALA A 316 -0.20 -13.33 5.92
C ALA A 316 -0.48 -11.98 6.59
N VAL A 317 -1.17 -11.12 5.85
CA VAL A 317 -1.59 -9.79 6.27
C VAL A 317 -3.00 -9.86 6.83
N PHE A 318 -3.19 -9.30 8.02
CA PHE A 318 -4.49 -9.21 8.67
C PHE A 318 -4.83 -7.78 9.04
N THR A 319 -6.12 -7.48 9.05
CA THR A 319 -6.66 -6.25 9.62
C THR A 319 -7.69 -6.55 10.71
N THR A 320 -7.96 -5.55 11.53
CA THR A 320 -9.03 -5.57 12.52
C THR A 320 -10.41 -5.49 11.86
N SER A 321 -11.39 -6.25 12.36
CA SER A 321 -12.79 -6.16 11.90
C SER A 321 -13.53 -4.91 12.40
N SER A 322 -12.94 -4.14 13.30
CA SER A 322 -13.54 -2.92 13.83
C SER A 322 -13.38 -1.75 12.85
N ASN A 323 -14.47 -1.07 12.56
CA ASN A 323 -14.44 0.17 11.79
C ASN A 323 -13.90 1.37 12.60
N ILE A 324 -13.84 1.25 13.94
CA ILE A 324 -13.40 2.32 14.84
C ILE A 324 -11.90 2.18 15.11
N PHE A 325 -11.45 0.96 15.34
CA PHE A 325 -10.03 0.65 15.57
C PHE A 325 -9.45 0.10 14.28
N ARG A 326 -8.69 0.92 13.57
CA ARG A 326 -7.91 0.48 12.42
C ARG A 326 -6.56 -0.05 12.88
N GLY A 327 -6.36 -1.34 12.73
CA GLY A 327 -5.08 -1.99 12.96
C GLY A 327 -4.78 -2.99 11.86
N SER A 328 -3.50 -3.14 11.55
CA SER A 328 -2.98 -4.16 10.64
C SER A 328 -1.85 -4.95 11.31
N ALA A 329 -1.73 -6.22 10.97
CA ALA A 329 -0.69 -7.10 11.48
C ALA A 329 -0.20 -8.06 10.40
N ILE A 330 1.05 -8.48 10.49
CA ILE A 330 1.63 -9.53 9.65
C ILE A 330 2.01 -10.69 10.54
N CYS A 331 1.53 -11.89 10.20
CA CYS A 331 1.82 -13.13 10.91
C CYS A 331 2.52 -14.13 9.99
N MET A 332 3.43 -14.92 10.55
CA MET A 332 4.14 -16.01 9.87
C MET A 332 3.60 -17.36 10.33
N TYR A 333 3.49 -18.33 9.43
CA TYR A 333 3.03 -19.69 9.73
C TYR A 333 3.95 -20.74 9.11
N SER A 334 4.16 -21.83 9.84
CA SER A 334 4.97 -22.97 9.37
C SER A 334 4.09 -24.08 8.80
N MET A 335 4.54 -24.72 7.72
CA MET A 335 3.83 -25.90 7.18
C MET A 335 3.77 -27.07 8.17
N ALA A 336 4.74 -27.18 9.09
CA ALA A 336 4.72 -28.19 10.15
C ALA A 336 3.51 -28.02 11.09
N ASP A 337 3.20 -26.80 11.49
CA ASP A 337 2.05 -26.50 12.35
C ASP A 337 0.72 -26.64 11.60
N ILE A 338 0.70 -26.23 10.33
CA ILE A 338 -0.46 -26.42 9.45
C ILE A 338 -0.84 -27.89 9.34
N ARG A 339 0.13 -28.77 9.03
CA ARG A 339 -0.07 -30.23 8.97
C ARG A 339 -0.54 -30.78 10.30
N ARG A 340 0.07 -30.34 11.42
CA ARG A 340 -0.31 -30.76 12.77
C ARG A 340 -1.77 -30.45 13.07
N VAL A 341 -2.27 -29.27 12.68
CA VAL A 341 -3.67 -28.88 12.87
C VAL A 341 -4.61 -29.73 12.00
N PHE A 342 -4.28 -29.96 10.73
CA PHE A 342 -5.09 -30.82 9.87
C PHE A 342 -5.07 -32.29 10.29
N LEU A 343 -4.05 -32.74 11.03
CA LEU A 343 -4.01 -34.06 11.69
C LEU A 343 -4.69 -34.08 13.07
N GLY A 344 -5.13 -32.93 13.58
CA GLY A 344 -5.79 -32.78 14.87
C GLY A 344 -7.26 -33.20 14.92
N PRO A 345 -7.99 -32.83 15.99
CA PRO A 345 -9.40 -33.14 16.15
C PRO A 345 -10.27 -32.33 15.18
N TYR A 346 -11.30 -32.98 14.62
CA TYR A 346 -12.35 -32.30 13.86
C TYR A 346 -13.23 -31.47 14.80
N ALA A 347 -13.77 -30.36 14.30
CA ALA A 347 -14.76 -29.58 14.99
C ALA A 347 -16.14 -30.23 14.85
N HIS A 348 -16.88 -30.29 15.95
CA HIS A 348 -18.22 -30.86 16.02
C HIS A 348 -19.13 -29.92 16.81
N ARG A 349 -20.41 -29.81 16.41
CA ARG A 349 -21.41 -29.06 17.17
C ARG A 349 -22.23 -30.04 18.00
N ASP A 350 -22.10 -29.95 19.32
CA ASP A 350 -22.82 -30.82 20.27
C ASP A 350 -23.70 -30.00 21.21
N GLY A 351 -24.75 -30.65 21.74
CA GLY A 351 -25.62 -30.13 22.77
C GLY A 351 -26.65 -29.08 22.32
N PRO A 352 -27.56 -28.68 23.24
CA PRO A 352 -28.69 -27.79 22.96
C PRO A 352 -28.27 -26.35 22.62
N ASN A 353 -27.04 -25.95 22.99
CA ASN A 353 -26.49 -24.62 22.73
C ASN A 353 -25.67 -24.57 21.43
N TYR A 354 -25.54 -25.68 20.70
CA TYR A 354 -24.84 -25.78 19.42
C TYR A 354 -23.42 -25.19 19.42
N GLN A 355 -22.67 -25.41 20.51
CA GLN A 355 -21.30 -24.93 20.66
C GLN A 355 -20.31 -25.82 19.91
N TRP A 356 -19.23 -25.22 19.43
CA TRP A 356 -18.15 -25.94 18.79
C TRP A 356 -17.25 -26.62 19.83
N VAL A 357 -17.11 -27.93 19.69
CA VAL A 357 -16.32 -28.79 20.57
C VAL A 357 -15.43 -29.73 19.74
N PRO A 358 -14.32 -30.25 20.29
CA PRO A 358 -13.52 -31.24 19.59
C PRO A 358 -14.29 -32.56 19.50
N PHE A 359 -14.39 -33.13 18.30
CA PHE A 359 -15.05 -34.42 18.09
C PHE A 359 -14.34 -35.54 18.89
N GLN A 360 -15.08 -36.18 19.80
CA GLN A 360 -14.58 -37.27 20.66
C GLN A 360 -14.96 -38.68 20.16
N GLY A 361 -15.78 -38.77 19.10
CA GLY A 361 -16.23 -40.05 18.57
C GLY A 361 -15.15 -40.78 17.76
N ARG A 362 -15.51 -41.95 17.22
CA ARG A 362 -14.62 -42.71 16.33
C ARG A 362 -14.51 -42.04 14.97
N VAL A 363 -13.29 -41.72 14.55
CA VAL A 363 -12.98 -41.25 13.19
C VAL A 363 -12.85 -42.48 12.26
N PRO A 364 -13.51 -42.51 11.09
CA PRO A 364 -13.44 -43.64 10.16
C PRO A 364 -12.07 -43.73 9.46
N TYR A 365 -11.78 -44.88 8.83
CA TYR A 365 -10.54 -45.14 8.11
C TYR A 365 -10.82 -45.37 6.60
N PRO A 366 -10.03 -44.78 5.68
CA PRO A 366 -8.92 -43.86 5.93
C PRO A 366 -9.40 -42.53 6.50
N ARG A 367 -8.51 -41.82 7.20
CA ARG A 367 -8.87 -40.58 7.90
C ARG A 367 -9.34 -39.53 6.87
N PRO A 368 -10.54 -38.95 7.01
CA PRO A 368 -11.06 -37.91 6.11
C PRO A 368 -10.05 -36.77 5.89
N GLY A 369 -9.83 -36.40 4.63
CA GLY A 369 -8.79 -35.43 4.22
C GLY A 369 -7.42 -36.05 3.88
N THR A 370 -7.27 -37.37 3.97
CA THR A 370 -6.11 -38.10 3.45
C THR A 370 -6.27 -38.32 1.94
N CYS A 371 -5.20 -38.11 1.17
CA CYS A 371 -5.23 -38.31 -0.27
C CYS A 371 -5.19 -39.81 -0.61
N PRO A 372 -5.98 -40.27 -1.61
CA PRO A 372 -5.89 -41.65 -2.07
C PRO A 372 -4.49 -41.90 -2.64
N SER A 373 -3.86 -42.98 -2.23
CA SER A 373 -2.54 -43.39 -2.72
C SER A 373 -2.40 -44.90 -2.70
N LYS A 374 -1.79 -45.43 -3.77
CA LYS A 374 -1.49 -46.85 -3.94
C LYS A 374 -0.48 -47.35 -2.91
N THR A 375 0.43 -46.47 -2.51
CA THR A 375 1.61 -46.81 -1.71
C THR A 375 1.31 -46.81 -0.21
N PHE A 376 0.43 -45.91 0.26
CA PHE A 376 0.24 -45.68 1.70
C PHE A 376 -1.22 -45.70 2.17
N GLY A 377 -2.20 -45.77 1.26
CA GLY A 377 -3.64 -45.67 1.59
C GLY A 377 -4.48 -46.89 1.22
N GLY A 378 -4.04 -47.71 0.27
CA GLY A 378 -4.79 -48.89 -0.20
C GLY A 378 -6.02 -48.57 -1.05
N PHE A 379 -6.17 -47.31 -1.49
CA PHE A 379 -7.25 -46.86 -2.39
C PHE A 379 -6.65 -46.14 -3.60
N ASP A 380 -7.09 -46.51 -4.79
CA ASP A 380 -6.64 -45.93 -6.05
C ASP A 380 -7.34 -44.59 -6.35
N SER A 381 -8.57 -44.41 -5.85
CA SER A 381 -9.36 -43.20 -6.05
C SER A 381 -10.24 -42.87 -4.84
N THR A 382 -10.63 -41.61 -4.70
CA THR A 382 -11.65 -41.18 -3.72
C THR A 382 -13.01 -41.84 -3.95
N LYS A 383 -13.26 -42.34 -5.17
CA LYS A 383 -14.48 -43.09 -5.50
C LYS A 383 -14.54 -44.46 -4.81
N ASP A 384 -13.40 -44.99 -4.40
CA ASP A 384 -13.29 -46.29 -3.72
C ASP A 384 -13.41 -46.15 -2.19
N LEU A 385 -13.53 -44.92 -1.68
CA LEU A 385 -13.64 -44.66 -0.25
C LEU A 385 -14.95 -45.21 0.32
N PRO A 386 -14.92 -45.82 1.52
CA PRO A 386 -16.12 -46.29 2.22
C PRO A 386 -17.17 -45.18 2.46
N ASP A 387 -18.45 -45.56 2.48
CA ASP A 387 -19.57 -44.63 2.66
C ASP A 387 -19.53 -43.88 4.01
N ASP A 388 -18.98 -44.49 5.08
CA ASP A 388 -18.83 -43.86 6.38
C ASP A 388 -17.76 -42.76 6.38
N VAL A 389 -16.66 -42.95 5.65
CA VAL A 389 -15.63 -41.92 5.40
C VAL A 389 -16.22 -40.73 4.64
N ILE A 390 -16.95 -40.98 3.56
CA ILE A 390 -17.60 -39.94 2.74
C ILE A 390 -18.64 -39.18 3.56
N THR A 391 -19.46 -39.89 4.34
CA THR A 391 -20.47 -39.27 5.21
C THR A 391 -19.82 -38.43 6.30
N PHE A 392 -18.73 -38.90 6.90
CA PHE A 392 -18.00 -38.14 7.91
C PHE A 392 -17.39 -36.86 7.32
N ALA A 393 -16.70 -36.97 6.19
CA ALA A 393 -16.08 -35.83 5.51
C ALA A 393 -17.12 -34.74 5.18
N ARG A 394 -18.30 -35.15 4.71
CA ARG A 394 -19.41 -34.23 4.41
C ARG A 394 -19.88 -33.43 5.63
N LEU A 395 -19.89 -34.05 6.80
CA LEU A 395 -20.44 -33.47 8.03
C LEU A 395 -19.40 -32.71 8.86
N HIS A 396 -18.11 -33.01 8.69
CA HIS A 396 -17.01 -32.47 9.49
C HIS A 396 -15.88 -31.85 8.65
N PRO A 397 -16.15 -30.81 7.83
CA PRO A 397 -15.12 -30.15 7.03
C PRO A 397 -14.20 -29.24 7.86
N ALA A 398 -14.54 -28.89 9.11
CA ALA A 398 -13.77 -27.96 9.92
C ALA A 398 -12.90 -28.65 10.99
N MET A 399 -11.69 -28.15 11.22
CA MET A 399 -10.80 -28.56 12.31
C MET A 399 -11.07 -27.72 13.57
N TYR A 400 -10.96 -28.33 14.76
CA TYR A 400 -11.23 -27.65 16.02
C TYR A 400 -10.09 -26.71 16.45
N ASN A 401 -8.85 -27.17 16.36
CA ASN A 401 -7.70 -26.37 16.78
C ASN A 401 -7.43 -25.24 15.77
N PRO A 402 -7.20 -24.00 16.24
CA PRO A 402 -6.74 -22.92 15.37
C PRO A 402 -5.24 -23.06 15.06
N MET A 403 -4.82 -22.50 13.93
CA MET A 403 -3.42 -22.31 13.59
C MET A 403 -2.92 -21.01 14.22
N GLN A 404 -1.83 -21.13 14.97
CA GLN A 404 -1.16 -20.03 15.65
C GLN A 404 0.06 -19.59 14.83
N PRO A 405 0.45 -18.30 14.89
CA PRO A 405 1.62 -17.82 14.19
C PRO A 405 2.89 -18.32 14.87
N MET A 406 3.99 -18.34 14.12
CA MET A 406 5.32 -18.63 14.64
C MET A 406 5.67 -17.64 15.76
N GLY A 407 6.11 -18.14 16.91
CA GLY A 407 6.36 -17.31 18.10
C GLY A 407 5.11 -16.85 18.86
N GLY A 408 3.90 -17.22 18.41
CA GLY A 408 2.64 -16.94 19.11
C GLY A 408 2.19 -15.47 19.08
N LYS A 409 2.84 -14.63 18.27
CA LYS A 409 2.53 -13.20 18.09
C LYS A 409 2.79 -12.76 16.64
N PRO A 410 2.23 -11.63 16.16
CA PRO A 410 2.56 -11.07 14.86
C PRO A 410 4.01 -10.58 14.82
N ILE A 411 4.60 -10.53 13.62
CA ILE A 411 5.96 -10.02 13.38
C ILE A 411 5.99 -8.54 13.03
N VAL A 412 4.86 -7.99 12.57
CA VAL A 412 4.66 -6.56 12.33
C VAL A 412 3.29 -6.17 12.86
N VAL A 413 3.20 -5.08 13.63
CA VAL A 413 1.91 -4.52 14.06
C VAL A 413 1.87 -3.01 13.82
N ARG A 414 0.86 -2.54 13.09
CA ARG A 414 0.57 -1.10 12.92
C ARG A 414 -0.82 -0.79 13.47
N THR A 415 -0.85 0.08 14.46
CA THR A 415 -2.07 0.61 15.08
C THR A 415 -1.95 2.13 15.18
N ASN A 416 -3.07 2.85 15.23
CA ASN A 416 -3.09 4.32 15.30
C ASN A 416 -2.49 5.02 14.07
N VAL A 417 -2.58 4.37 12.91
CA VAL A 417 -2.26 4.95 11.60
C VAL A 417 -3.55 5.08 10.78
N GLU A 418 -3.55 5.98 9.79
CA GLU A 418 -4.74 6.24 8.98
C GLU A 418 -5.00 5.17 7.92
N TYR A 419 -3.98 4.37 7.60
CA TYR A 419 -4.01 3.32 6.59
C TYR A 419 -4.15 1.89 7.16
N GLN A 420 -4.56 0.97 6.30
CA GLN A 420 -4.53 -0.47 6.51
C GLN A 420 -3.65 -1.16 5.48
N PHE A 421 -3.07 -2.30 5.86
CA PHE A 421 -2.28 -3.12 4.94
C PHE A 421 -3.19 -3.86 3.96
N THR A 422 -2.79 -3.91 2.69
CA THR A 422 -3.58 -4.51 1.61
C THR A 422 -2.86 -5.63 0.87
N GLN A 423 -1.54 -5.50 0.68
CA GLN A 423 -0.73 -6.40 -0.14
C GLN A 423 0.63 -6.65 0.52
N LEU A 424 1.23 -7.81 0.28
CA LEU A 424 2.53 -8.19 0.83
C LEU A 424 3.33 -9.06 -0.15
N VAL A 425 4.58 -8.66 -0.37
CA VAL A 425 5.61 -9.56 -0.91
C VAL A 425 6.83 -9.52 -0.01
N VAL A 426 7.58 -10.62 0.01
CA VAL A 426 8.76 -10.75 0.87
C VAL A 426 9.94 -11.24 0.04
N ASP A 427 11.08 -10.57 0.17
CA ASP A 427 12.35 -10.99 -0.41
C ASP A 427 13.29 -11.51 0.67
N ARG A 428 14.04 -12.57 0.37
CA ARG A 428 15.10 -13.07 1.25
C ARG A 428 16.45 -12.60 0.75
N VAL A 429 17.01 -11.62 1.45
CA VAL A 429 18.22 -10.90 1.04
C VAL A 429 19.43 -11.40 1.80
N GLU A 430 20.52 -11.65 1.08
CA GLU A 430 21.82 -11.96 1.67
C GLU A 430 22.54 -10.65 2.04
N ALA A 431 22.98 -10.55 3.29
CA ALA A 431 23.76 -9.45 3.86
C ALA A 431 25.14 -9.98 4.33
N GLU A 432 25.99 -9.10 4.85
CA GLU A 432 27.32 -9.46 5.37
C GLU A 432 27.25 -10.38 6.60
N ASP A 433 26.27 -10.17 7.48
CA ASP A 433 26.09 -10.84 8.77
C ASP A 433 25.02 -11.95 8.76
N GLY A 434 24.31 -12.15 7.65
CA GLY A 434 23.30 -13.21 7.54
C GLY A 434 22.29 -13.01 6.42
N GLN A 435 21.18 -13.74 6.50
CA GLN A 435 20.04 -13.56 5.61
C GLN A 435 18.89 -12.90 6.36
N TYR A 436 18.24 -11.96 5.69
CA TYR A 436 17.13 -11.19 6.24
C TYR A 436 15.92 -11.25 5.32
N ASP A 437 14.74 -11.34 5.93
CA ASP A 437 13.48 -11.26 5.21
C ASP A 437 13.05 -9.77 5.18
N VAL A 438 13.00 -9.21 3.97
CA VAL A 438 12.58 -7.83 3.70
C VAL A 438 11.17 -7.88 3.11
N MET A 439 10.22 -7.31 3.84
CA MET A 439 8.82 -7.21 3.47
C MET A 439 8.54 -5.87 2.78
N PHE A 440 7.85 -5.94 1.65
CA PHE A 440 7.22 -4.78 1.00
C PHE A 440 5.72 -4.87 1.25
N VAL A 441 5.16 -3.87 1.93
CA VAL A 441 3.77 -3.88 2.41
C VAL A 441 3.01 -2.73 1.76
N GLY A 442 1.99 -3.05 0.96
CA GLY A 442 1.12 -2.07 0.33
C GLY A 442 -0.01 -1.62 1.26
N THR A 443 -0.51 -0.41 1.07
CA THR A 443 -1.60 0.15 1.89
C THR A 443 -2.82 0.60 1.08
N ASP A 444 -3.93 0.80 1.78
CA ASP A 444 -5.18 1.37 1.24
C ASP A 444 -5.10 2.87 0.91
N LEU A 445 -4.00 3.55 1.25
CA LEU A 445 -3.72 4.93 0.87
C LEU A 445 -2.70 5.07 -0.27
N GLY A 446 -2.23 3.97 -0.85
CA GLY A 446 -1.27 4.01 -1.97
C GLY A 446 0.17 4.22 -1.54
N THR A 447 0.50 3.84 -0.30
CA THR A 447 1.87 3.82 0.21
C THR A 447 2.43 2.40 0.23
N VAL A 448 3.76 2.29 0.11
CA VAL A 448 4.51 1.04 0.30
C VAL A 448 5.50 1.23 1.43
N LEU A 449 5.42 0.35 2.42
CA LEU A 449 6.37 0.25 3.52
C LEU A 449 7.40 -0.82 3.18
N LYS A 450 8.68 -0.51 3.36
CA LYS A 450 9.78 -1.47 3.32
C LYS A 450 10.20 -1.78 4.75
N VAL A 451 10.05 -3.03 5.16
CA VAL A 451 10.23 -3.46 6.55
C VAL A 451 11.16 -4.67 6.59
N VAL A 452 12.21 -4.63 7.40
CA VAL A 452 13.06 -5.79 7.67
C VAL A 452 12.78 -6.35 9.06
N THR A 453 12.77 -7.69 9.19
CA THR A 453 12.73 -8.36 10.49
C THR A 453 14.11 -8.85 10.89
N ILE A 454 14.58 -8.42 12.07
CA ILE A 454 15.93 -8.65 12.57
C ILE A 454 15.86 -9.51 13.84
N PRO A 455 16.49 -10.69 13.88
CA PRO A 455 16.53 -11.51 15.09
C PRO A 455 17.32 -10.83 16.21
N ARG A 456 16.72 -10.68 17.41
CA ARG A 456 17.40 -10.10 18.58
C ARG A 456 18.28 -11.14 19.26
N GLU A 457 17.68 -11.98 20.11
CA GLU A 457 18.38 -13.05 20.85
C GLU A 457 18.12 -14.44 20.27
N SER A 458 16.95 -14.65 19.68
CA SER A 458 16.55 -15.93 19.08
C SER A 458 15.73 -15.69 17.81
N TRP A 459 15.63 -16.71 16.96
CA TRP A 459 14.77 -16.69 15.77
C TRP A 459 13.26 -16.55 16.08
N HIS A 460 12.88 -16.67 17.36
CA HIS A 460 11.49 -16.49 17.81
C HIS A 460 11.23 -15.08 18.38
N ASP A 461 12.26 -14.24 18.49
CA ASP A 461 12.13 -12.84 18.90
C ASP A 461 12.72 -11.92 17.83
N LEU A 462 11.83 -11.42 16.98
CA LEU A 462 12.14 -10.57 15.84
C LEU A 462 11.85 -9.10 16.19
N GLU A 463 12.81 -8.23 15.90
CA GLU A 463 12.64 -6.78 15.85
C GLU A 463 12.19 -6.37 14.46
N GLU A 464 11.15 -5.55 14.38
CA GLU A 464 10.69 -4.95 13.13
C GLU A 464 11.35 -3.57 12.90
N VAL A 465 11.95 -3.40 11.72
CA VAL A 465 12.58 -2.15 11.30
C VAL A 465 11.94 -1.64 10.02
N VAL A 466 11.21 -0.52 10.10
CA VAL A 466 10.74 0.19 8.91
C VAL A 466 11.92 0.97 8.35
N LEU A 467 12.33 0.60 7.14
CA LEU A 467 13.44 1.20 6.41
C LEU A 467 12.96 2.42 5.63
N GLU A 468 11.86 2.27 4.90
CA GLU A 468 11.34 3.29 3.99
C GLU A 468 9.81 3.27 3.97
N GLU A 469 9.19 4.45 3.81
CA GLU A 469 7.76 4.62 3.52
C GLU A 469 7.64 5.50 2.26
N MET A 470 6.98 4.98 1.23
CA MET A 470 6.93 5.61 -0.09
C MET A 470 5.50 5.74 -0.59
N THR A 471 5.10 6.95 -0.95
CA THR A 471 3.85 7.20 -1.66
C THR A 471 4.04 6.91 -3.14
N VAL A 472 3.23 6.00 -3.69
CA VAL A 472 3.40 5.46 -5.05
C VAL A 472 2.65 6.31 -6.09
N PHE A 473 1.40 6.65 -5.77
CA PHE A 473 0.51 7.42 -6.63
C PHE A 473 0.28 8.82 -6.06
N ARG A 474 0.09 9.81 -6.93
CA ARG A 474 -0.18 11.21 -6.51
C ARG A 474 -1.48 11.33 -5.72
N GLU A 475 -2.47 10.55 -6.12
CA GLU A 475 -3.77 10.50 -5.49
C GLU A 475 -3.82 9.27 -4.56
N PRO A 476 -4.26 9.44 -3.29
CA PRO A 476 -4.36 8.33 -2.34
C PRO A 476 -5.29 7.26 -2.89
N THR A 477 -4.72 6.14 -3.33
CA THR A 477 -5.45 5.05 -3.97
C THR A 477 -4.88 3.70 -3.52
N PRO A 478 -5.73 2.73 -3.12
CA PRO A 478 -5.25 1.46 -2.59
C PRO A 478 -4.28 0.74 -3.54
N ILE A 479 -3.23 0.17 -2.98
CA ILE A 479 -2.43 -0.85 -3.67
C ILE A 479 -3.23 -2.14 -3.66
N THR A 480 -3.66 -2.61 -4.83
CA THR A 480 -4.54 -3.77 -5.01
C THR A 480 -3.84 -4.99 -5.58
N ALA A 481 -2.64 -4.81 -6.14
CA ALA A 481 -1.77 -5.90 -6.59
C ALA A 481 -0.30 -5.57 -6.34
N MET A 482 0.50 -6.59 -6.07
CA MET A 482 1.93 -6.45 -5.83
C MET A 482 2.67 -7.70 -6.30
N GLU A 483 3.71 -7.52 -7.12
CA GLU A 483 4.56 -8.62 -7.60
C GLU A 483 6.04 -8.23 -7.54
N LEU A 484 6.89 -9.18 -7.15
CA LEU A 484 8.32 -8.98 -6.90
C LEU A 484 9.15 -9.76 -7.91
N SER A 485 9.98 -9.09 -8.70
CA SER A 485 11.04 -9.75 -9.47
C SER A 485 12.39 -9.56 -8.78
N THR A 486 12.89 -10.62 -8.15
CA THR A 486 14.26 -10.67 -7.60
C THR A 486 15.29 -10.66 -8.73
N LYS A 487 14.97 -11.17 -9.91
CA LYS A 487 15.86 -11.14 -11.08
C LYS A 487 16.06 -9.74 -11.63
N GLN A 488 14.98 -8.96 -11.76
CA GLN A 488 15.04 -7.57 -12.24
C GLN A 488 15.36 -6.57 -11.12
N GLN A 489 15.25 -7.00 -9.86
CA GLN A 489 15.39 -6.14 -8.68
C GLN A 489 14.37 -5.00 -8.69
N GLN A 490 13.13 -5.34 -9.01
CA GLN A 490 12.00 -4.42 -9.13
C GLN A 490 10.76 -4.99 -8.44
N LEU A 491 9.96 -4.08 -7.89
CA LEU A 491 8.61 -4.30 -7.39
C LEU A 491 7.61 -3.66 -8.37
N TYR A 492 6.55 -4.39 -8.72
CA TYR A 492 5.46 -3.90 -9.55
C TYR A 492 4.20 -3.77 -8.71
N LEU A 493 3.49 -2.66 -8.87
CA LEU A 493 2.40 -2.23 -8.00
C LEU A 493 1.18 -1.87 -8.85
N GLY A 494 0.03 -2.44 -8.54
CA GLY A 494 -1.24 -2.18 -9.21
C GLY A 494 -2.20 -1.37 -8.33
N SER A 495 -2.98 -0.49 -8.95
CA SER A 495 -4.08 0.24 -8.32
C SER A 495 -5.20 0.50 -9.33
N ASP A 496 -6.28 1.15 -8.90
CA ASP A 496 -7.32 1.62 -9.82
C ASP A 496 -6.81 2.68 -10.82
N LEU A 497 -5.72 3.38 -10.51
CA LEU A 497 -5.17 4.45 -11.36
C LEU A 497 -4.17 3.96 -12.40
N GLY A 498 -3.60 2.77 -12.24
CA GLY A 498 -2.57 2.27 -13.13
C GLY A 498 -1.54 1.39 -12.43
N ILE A 499 -0.33 1.37 -12.97
CA ILE A 499 0.76 0.50 -12.51
C ILE A 499 1.99 1.35 -12.21
N SER A 500 2.70 1.01 -11.14
CA SER A 500 4.00 1.61 -10.82
C SER A 500 5.07 0.54 -10.67
N GLN A 501 6.29 0.89 -11.05
CA GLN A 501 7.49 0.10 -10.93
C GLN A 501 8.46 0.82 -9.98
N MET A 502 8.97 0.08 -9.00
CA MET A 502 9.80 0.59 -7.92
C MET A 502 11.04 -0.29 -7.71
N PRO A 503 12.26 0.29 -7.60
CA PRO A 503 13.45 -0.49 -7.28
C PRO A 503 13.40 -1.01 -5.83
N LEU A 504 13.96 -2.21 -5.58
CA LEU A 504 13.99 -2.80 -4.22
C LEU A 504 14.94 -2.08 -3.26
N HIS A 505 15.90 -1.32 -3.80
CA HIS A 505 16.95 -0.64 -3.06
C HIS A 505 17.19 0.73 -3.69
N ARG A 506 17.47 1.71 -2.82
CA ARG A 506 17.78 3.11 -3.19
C ARG A 506 18.93 3.59 -2.31
N CYS A 507 20.03 2.85 -2.30
CA CYS A 507 21.13 3.03 -1.35
C CYS A 507 21.71 4.44 -1.37
N GLU A 508 21.68 5.10 -2.52
CA GLU A 508 22.12 6.48 -2.71
C GLU A 508 21.38 7.50 -1.82
N VAL A 509 20.15 7.19 -1.38
CA VAL A 509 19.34 8.04 -0.48
C VAL A 509 19.99 8.13 0.91
N TYR A 510 20.69 7.09 1.35
CA TYR A 510 21.40 7.08 2.63
C TYR A 510 22.69 7.91 2.63
N GLY A 511 23.13 8.42 1.46
CA GLY A 511 24.18 9.43 1.37
C GLY A 511 25.61 8.90 1.31
N LYS A 512 26.55 9.79 1.64
CA LYS A 512 28.00 9.61 1.44
C LYS A 512 28.78 9.54 2.76
N ALA A 513 28.11 9.29 3.87
CA ALA A 513 28.76 9.06 5.15
C ALA A 513 28.62 7.59 5.55
N CYS A 514 29.72 6.98 6.00
CA CYS A 514 29.73 5.59 6.48
C CYS A 514 28.71 5.36 7.59
N ALA A 515 28.60 6.32 8.53
CA ALA A 515 27.66 6.23 9.64
C ALA A 515 26.20 6.24 9.18
N GLU A 516 25.84 7.09 8.21
CA GLU A 516 24.48 7.16 7.66
C GLU A 516 24.09 5.83 6.98
N CYS A 517 25.02 5.24 6.21
CA CYS A 517 24.80 3.95 5.56
C CYS A 517 24.68 2.78 6.55
N CYS A 518 25.47 2.79 7.64
CA CYS A 518 25.41 1.76 8.68
C CYS A 518 24.10 1.84 9.49
N LEU A 519 23.67 3.05 9.86
CA LEU A 519 22.42 3.27 10.59
C LEU A 519 21.17 2.91 9.77
N ALA A 520 21.26 2.95 8.44
CA ALA A 520 20.16 2.59 7.56
C ALA A 520 19.67 1.14 7.77
N ARG A 521 20.57 0.21 8.16
CA ARG A 521 20.26 -1.21 8.40
C ARG A 521 19.49 -1.89 7.25
N ASP A 522 19.69 -1.42 6.02
CA ASP A 522 19.07 -1.97 4.82
C ASP A 522 19.93 -3.12 4.25
N PRO A 523 19.44 -4.38 4.23
CA PRO A 523 20.22 -5.52 3.75
C PRO A 523 20.69 -5.38 2.30
N TYR A 524 20.02 -4.58 1.48
CA TYR A 524 20.44 -4.32 0.11
C TYR A 524 21.60 -3.33 -0.01
N CYS A 525 21.97 -2.63 1.06
CA CYS A 525 22.88 -1.49 1.01
C CYS A 525 24.08 -1.68 1.95
N ALA A 526 25.26 -1.28 1.49
CA ALA A 526 26.50 -1.31 2.26
C ALA A 526 27.38 -0.12 1.88
N TRP A 527 28.18 0.33 2.84
CA TRP A 527 29.18 1.36 2.57
C TRP A 527 30.30 0.76 1.72
N ASP A 528 30.69 1.37 0.61
CA ASP A 528 31.75 0.82 -0.26
C ASP A 528 33.15 1.44 -0.07
N GLY A 529 33.24 2.47 0.77
CA GLY A 529 34.43 3.30 0.96
C GLY A 529 34.22 4.76 0.53
N THR A 530 33.21 5.02 -0.30
CA THR A 530 32.94 6.35 -0.87
C THR A 530 31.49 6.81 -0.72
N GLU A 531 30.54 5.90 -0.91
CA GLU A 531 29.12 6.19 -0.73
C GLU A 531 28.36 4.93 -0.28
N CYS A 532 27.11 5.11 0.14
CA CYS A 532 26.23 3.98 0.38
C CYS A 532 25.76 3.42 -0.97
N SER A 533 26.13 2.17 -1.24
CA SER A 533 25.83 1.54 -2.52
C SER A 533 25.31 0.12 -2.33
N ARG A 534 24.85 -0.49 -3.42
CA ARG A 534 24.24 -1.81 -3.39
C ARG A 534 25.22 -2.87 -2.86
N TYR A 535 24.75 -3.66 -1.91
CA TYR A 535 25.47 -4.83 -1.40
C TYR A 535 25.53 -5.94 -2.45
N PHE A 536 26.72 -6.52 -2.59
CA PHE A 536 26.97 -7.69 -3.43
C PHE A 536 27.86 -8.68 -2.66
N PRO A 537 27.45 -9.95 -2.50
CA PRO A 537 28.28 -10.97 -1.86
C PRO A 537 29.56 -11.17 -2.68
N THR A 538 30.67 -10.56 -2.26
CA THR A 538 31.96 -10.64 -2.98
C THR A 538 33.11 -10.80 -1.99
N ALA A 539 34.00 -11.74 -2.27
CA ALA A 539 34.90 -12.30 -1.26
C ALA A 539 35.95 -11.35 -0.68
N LYS A 540 36.26 -10.18 -1.27
CA LYS A 540 37.34 -9.28 -0.80
C LYS A 540 37.16 -7.83 -1.23
N ARG A 541 36.54 -6.99 -0.40
CA ARG A 541 36.84 -5.55 -0.33
C ARG A 541 37.03 -5.15 1.12
N ARG A 542 38.24 -4.72 1.49
CA ARG A 542 38.59 -4.33 2.87
C ARG A 542 37.84 -3.09 3.38
N THR A 543 37.16 -2.35 2.50
CA THR A 543 36.49 -1.09 2.81
C THR A 543 34.96 -1.22 2.90
N ARG A 544 34.39 -2.40 2.62
CA ARG A 544 32.95 -2.58 2.67
C ARG A 544 32.50 -2.79 4.11
N ARG A 545 31.42 -2.12 4.51
CA ARG A 545 30.87 -2.18 5.88
C ARG A 545 29.35 -2.26 5.83
N GLN A 546 28.79 -3.27 6.48
CA GLN A 546 27.37 -3.44 6.69
C GLN A 546 27.12 -4.10 8.05
N ASP A 547 26.21 -3.54 8.85
CA ASP A 547 25.79 -4.12 10.13
C ASP A 547 24.27 -3.99 10.26
N ILE A 548 23.55 -4.99 9.79
CA ILE A 548 22.09 -5.00 9.84
C ILE A 548 21.63 -5.27 11.27
N ARG A 549 22.26 -6.24 11.96
CA ARG A 549 21.82 -6.68 13.27
C ARG A 549 21.90 -5.58 14.33
N ASN A 550 23.02 -4.86 14.43
CA ASN A 550 23.23 -3.89 15.50
C ASN A 550 23.13 -2.45 14.99
N GLY A 551 23.43 -2.19 13.71
CA GLY A 551 23.50 -0.85 13.15
C GLY A 551 24.47 0.04 13.94
N ASP A 552 25.71 -0.42 14.14
CA ASP A 552 26.72 0.25 14.98
C ASP A 552 27.78 0.98 14.13
N PRO A 553 27.67 2.31 13.93
CA PRO A 553 28.69 3.08 13.24
C PRO A 553 30.03 3.14 13.98
N LEU A 554 30.03 3.05 15.31
CA LEU A 554 31.24 3.28 16.11
C LEU A 554 32.25 2.16 15.89
N SER A 555 31.80 0.91 15.81
CA SER A 555 32.70 -0.21 15.49
C SER A 555 33.04 -0.24 14.00
N GLN A 556 32.04 -0.06 13.13
CA GLN A 556 32.20 -0.22 11.68
C GLN A 556 32.98 0.91 11.01
N CYS A 557 32.79 2.18 11.42
CA CYS A 557 33.34 3.35 10.73
C CYS A 557 34.60 3.93 11.36
N SER A 558 35.17 3.28 12.39
CA SER A 558 36.35 3.70 13.17
C SER A 558 37.51 4.26 12.32
N ASP A 559 37.88 3.58 11.24
CA ASP A 559 39.10 3.91 10.49
C ASP A 559 38.98 5.17 9.62
N LEU A 560 37.77 5.69 9.40
CA LEU A 560 37.55 6.95 8.65
C LEU A 560 37.80 8.19 9.52
N HIS A 561 37.68 8.06 10.84
CA HIS A 561 37.97 9.15 11.77
C HIS A 561 39.44 9.59 11.75
N HIS A 562 40.37 8.80 11.19
CA HIS A 562 41.79 9.16 11.11
C HIS A 562 42.20 9.88 9.82
N ASN A 563 41.41 9.80 8.74
CA ASN A 563 41.69 10.53 7.50
C ASN A 563 40.83 11.81 7.35
N ASP A 564 39.73 11.92 8.10
CA ASP A 564 38.79 13.05 8.02
C ASP A 564 39.16 14.28 8.85
N ASP A 565 40.23 14.20 9.66
CA ASP A 565 40.81 15.38 10.33
C ASP A 565 41.41 16.41 9.35
N LEU A 566 41.47 16.08 8.05
CA LEU A 566 41.91 17.01 7.00
C LEU A 566 40.80 17.41 6.01
N GLU A 567 39.77 16.58 5.72
CA GLU A 567 38.74 16.95 4.71
C GLU A 567 37.30 16.40 4.90
N GLY A 568 36.94 15.65 5.97
CA GLY A 568 35.67 14.87 5.97
C GLY A 568 34.70 15.00 7.14
N TYR A 569 34.86 16.02 8.01
CA TYR A 569 33.64 16.68 8.51
C TYR A 569 33.01 17.38 7.30
N SER A 570 32.17 16.66 6.55
CA SER A 570 31.25 17.28 5.59
C SER A 570 30.69 18.53 6.26
N SER A 571 30.95 19.70 5.68
CA SER A 571 30.64 21.02 6.23
C SER A 571 29.27 21.00 6.92
N VAL A 572 29.25 20.87 8.26
CA VAL A 572 27.99 20.92 9.01
C VAL A 572 27.34 22.22 8.62
N GLU A 573 26.16 22.15 8.02
CA GLU A 573 25.53 23.31 7.40
C GLU A 573 25.46 24.44 8.45
N GLU A 574 25.97 25.61 8.09
CA GLU A 574 26.01 26.76 8.98
C GLU A 574 25.00 27.80 8.48
N ARG A 575 23.97 28.05 9.28
CA ARG A 575 22.90 28.99 8.96
C ARG A 575 22.92 30.16 9.95
N SER A 576 22.91 31.39 9.45
CA SER A 576 22.75 32.57 10.29
C SER A 576 21.30 33.04 10.28
N VAL A 577 20.69 33.19 11.45
CA VAL A 577 19.28 33.58 11.61
C VAL A 577 19.19 34.79 12.54
N TYR A 578 18.30 35.72 12.21
CA TYR A 578 18.09 36.95 12.98
C TYR A 578 16.71 36.92 13.59
N GLY A 579 16.63 37.13 14.91
CA GLY A 579 15.38 37.23 15.65
C GLY A 579 15.20 38.62 16.25
N VAL A 580 13.97 39.08 16.43
CA VAL A 580 13.70 40.36 17.10
C VAL A 580 13.36 40.09 18.56
N GLU A 581 13.88 40.91 19.46
CA GLU A 581 13.57 40.82 20.89
C GLU A 581 12.04 40.86 21.14
N ASN A 582 11.56 40.01 22.04
CA ASN A 582 10.15 39.74 22.35
C ASN A 582 9.33 39.03 21.26
N SER A 583 9.92 38.66 20.11
CA SER A 583 9.26 37.75 19.16
C SER A 583 9.51 36.29 19.53
N SER A 584 8.74 35.38 18.93
CA SER A 584 9.04 33.95 18.92
C SER A 584 9.97 33.60 17.74
N MET A 585 10.70 32.49 17.85
CA MET A 585 11.57 31.96 16.80
C MET A 585 11.58 30.44 16.83
N PHE A 586 11.48 29.82 15.67
CA PHE A 586 11.61 28.37 15.51
C PHE A 586 12.91 28.05 14.78
N LEU A 587 13.79 27.31 15.46
CA LEU A 587 15.04 26.80 14.89
C LEU A 587 14.78 25.41 14.34
N GLU A 588 14.54 25.34 13.03
CA GLU A 588 14.28 24.10 12.32
C GLU A 588 15.52 23.20 12.28
N CYS A 589 15.33 21.92 12.62
CA CYS A 589 16.31 20.86 12.44
C CYS A 589 15.56 19.54 12.41
N SER A 590 15.67 18.81 11.30
CA SER A 590 15.00 17.51 11.13
C SER A 590 16.04 16.45 10.72
N PRO A 591 16.12 15.32 11.44
CA PRO A 591 16.95 14.19 11.02
C PRO A 591 16.31 13.50 9.82
N LYS A 592 17.14 12.90 8.95
CA LYS A 592 16.65 12.02 7.87
C LYS A 592 15.98 10.76 8.43
N SER A 593 16.54 10.20 9.50
CA SER A 593 16.00 9.03 10.19
C SER A 593 14.82 9.41 11.08
N GLN A 594 13.69 8.73 10.90
CA GLN A 594 12.50 8.89 11.74
C GLN A 594 12.68 8.29 13.16
N ARG A 595 13.77 7.55 13.38
CA ARG A 595 14.11 6.91 14.67
C ARG A 595 15.11 7.74 15.47
N ALA A 596 15.80 8.67 14.83
CA ALA A 596 16.76 9.54 15.49
C ALA A 596 16.06 10.55 16.41
N LEU A 597 16.63 10.74 17.60
CA LEU A 597 16.22 11.79 18.51
C LEU A 597 17.07 13.05 18.26
N ILE A 598 16.45 14.21 18.37
CA ILE A 598 17.15 15.49 18.22
C ILE A 598 17.68 15.96 19.57
N TYR A 599 18.94 16.34 19.60
CA TYR A 599 19.64 16.88 20.75
C TYR A 599 20.25 18.25 20.40
N TRP A 600 20.09 19.23 21.30
CA TRP A 600 20.57 20.60 21.07
C TRP A 600 21.59 21.05 22.11
N GLN A 601 22.61 21.77 21.65
CA GLN A 601 23.57 22.48 22.50
C GLN A 601 23.65 23.95 22.13
N LEU A 602 23.77 24.82 23.12
CA LEU A 602 23.99 26.25 22.95
C LEU A 602 25.42 26.62 23.32
N GLN A 603 26.12 27.28 22.40
CA GLN A 603 27.37 27.96 22.65
C GLN A 603 27.11 29.47 22.69
N ARG A 604 27.31 30.09 23.85
CA ARG A 604 27.05 31.52 24.04
C ARG A 604 28.19 32.38 23.47
N PRO A 605 27.92 33.64 23.08
CA PRO A 605 28.96 34.58 22.71
C PRO A 605 29.98 34.72 23.84
N ASN A 606 31.27 34.59 23.52
CA ASN A 606 32.40 34.60 24.46
C ASN A 606 32.50 33.38 25.40
N ASP A 607 31.80 32.29 25.11
CA ASP A 607 31.91 31.03 25.83
C ASP A 607 32.46 29.93 24.91
N GLU A 608 33.55 29.30 25.34
CA GLU A 608 34.14 28.14 24.65
C GLU A 608 33.34 26.86 24.95
N ARG A 609 32.54 26.83 26.03
CA ARG A 609 31.78 25.65 26.42
C ARG A 609 30.42 25.60 25.74
N LYS A 610 30.10 24.43 25.20
CA LYS A 610 28.76 24.06 24.75
C LYS A 610 27.94 23.63 25.95
N HIS A 611 26.74 24.20 26.09
CA HIS A 611 25.82 23.89 27.17
C HIS A 611 24.61 23.15 26.61
N GLU A 612 24.18 22.10 27.30
CA GLU A 612 22.93 21.41 26.98
C GLU A 612 21.74 22.36 27.21
N ILE A 613 20.79 22.35 26.28
CA ILE A 613 19.61 23.20 26.39
C ILE A 613 18.63 22.56 27.37
N VAL A 614 18.39 23.24 28.49
CA VAL A 614 17.36 22.85 29.46
C VAL A 614 16.01 23.41 29.01
N ILE A 615 15.04 22.53 28.83
CA ILE A 615 13.66 22.89 28.48
C ILE A 615 13.01 23.62 29.66
N ASP A 616 12.53 24.85 29.41
CA ASP A 616 11.86 25.72 30.40
C ASP A 616 10.56 26.30 29.82
N GLU A 617 9.87 27.21 30.52
CA GLU A 617 8.63 27.82 29.99
C GLU A 617 8.83 28.62 28.68
N ARG A 618 10.07 29.01 28.35
CA ARG A 618 10.44 29.81 27.17
C ARG A 618 10.91 28.95 26.01
N LEU A 619 11.36 27.73 26.26
CA LEU A 619 11.94 26.82 25.27
C LEU A 619 11.11 25.54 25.19
N SER A 620 10.63 25.18 24.01
CA SER A 620 9.95 23.91 23.78
C SER A 620 10.57 23.16 22.61
N LEU A 621 10.95 21.91 22.86
CA LEU A 621 11.47 21.01 21.84
C LEU A 621 10.30 20.40 21.04
N THR A 622 10.44 20.34 19.72
CA THR A 622 9.55 19.60 18.83
C THR A 622 10.37 18.56 18.06
N GLY A 623 9.71 17.59 17.43
CA GLY A 623 10.39 16.62 16.56
C GLY A 623 11.00 17.23 15.29
N GLN A 624 10.76 18.52 15.03
CA GLN A 624 11.22 19.25 13.84
C GLN A 624 12.20 20.38 14.19
N GLY A 625 12.52 20.57 15.48
CA GLY A 625 13.41 21.65 15.90
C GLY A 625 13.15 22.21 17.30
N LEU A 626 13.65 23.42 17.54
CA LEU A 626 13.57 24.11 18.82
C LEU A 626 12.73 25.39 18.71
N LEU A 627 11.63 25.47 19.45
CA LEU A 627 10.80 26.68 19.55
C LEU A 627 11.24 27.52 20.75
N ILE A 628 11.66 28.75 20.47
CA ILE A 628 11.91 29.81 21.44
C ILE A 628 10.67 30.71 21.47
N ARG A 629 9.90 30.66 22.55
CA ARG A 629 8.62 31.38 22.68
C ARG A 629 8.78 32.89 22.83
N SER A 630 9.88 33.32 23.46
CA SER A 630 10.19 34.74 23.66
C SER A 630 11.70 34.96 23.59
N LEU A 631 12.15 35.67 22.56
CA LEU A 631 13.55 36.01 22.36
C LEU A 631 13.99 37.12 23.31
N THR A 632 15.09 36.86 24.03
CA THR A 632 15.81 37.83 24.84
C THR A 632 17.24 37.94 24.34
N GLN A 633 17.97 38.99 24.69
CA GLN A 633 19.37 39.09 24.25
C GLN A 633 20.27 37.94 24.70
N ALA A 634 19.93 37.29 25.82
CA ALA A 634 20.63 36.12 26.32
C ALA A 634 20.48 34.87 25.42
N ALA A 635 19.52 34.88 24.48
CA ALA A 635 19.31 33.79 23.53
C ALA A 635 20.25 33.86 22.32
N SER A 636 20.99 34.96 22.12
CA SER A 636 22.00 35.05 21.07
C SER A 636 23.12 34.03 21.29
N GLY A 637 23.56 33.37 20.23
CA GLY A 637 24.60 32.33 20.30
C GLY A 637 24.55 31.34 19.15
N VAL A 638 25.45 30.36 19.18
CA VAL A 638 25.51 29.28 18.19
C VAL A 638 24.81 28.05 18.76
N TYR A 639 23.70 27.66 18.13
CA TYR A 639 22.94 26.46 18.44
C TYR A 639 23.45 25.31 17.57
N HIS A 640 23.85 24.21 18.19
CA HIS A 640 24.29 22.98 17.53
C HIS A 640 23.16 21.96 17.64
N CYS A 641 22.66 21.50 16.49
CA CYS A 641 21.70 20.42 16.41
C CYS A 641 22.41 19.11 16.10
N HIS A 642 22.10 18.08 16.87
CA HIS A 642 22.62 16.72 16.70
C HIS A 642 21.47 15.71 16.58
N ALA A 643 21.68 14.67 15.80
CA ALA A 643 20.87 13.46 15.79
C ALA A 643 21.53 12.41 16.68
N VAL A 644 20.73 11.71 17.49
CA VAL A 644 21.17 10.59 18.31
C VAL A 644 20.38 9.35 17.93
N GLU A 645 21.08 8.30 17.50
CA GLU A 645 20.50 7.02 17.12
C GLU A 645 21.44 5.88 17.52
N HIS A 646 20.93 4.86 18.23
CA HIS A 646 21.73 3.75 18.77
C HIS A 646 23.00 4.18 19.54
N GLY A 647 22.97 5.33 20.21
CA GLY A 647 24.12 5.87 20.95
C GLY A 647 25.16 6.60 20.09
N PHE A 648 25.00 6.60 18.77
CA PHE A 648 25.80 7.42 17.86
C PHE A 648 25.25 8.85 17.82
N ILE A 649 26.13 9.85 17.88
CA ILE A 649 25.77 11.28 17.84
C ILE A 649 26.31 11.89 16.55
N GLN A 650 25.42 12.31 15.66
CA GLN A 650 25.76 12.97 14.39
C GLN A 650 25.43 14.47 14.45
N PRO A 651 26.36 15.38 14.15
CA PRO A 651 26.03 16.79 13.97
C PRO A 651 25.22 17.00 12.68
N LEU A 652 24.06 17.66 12.78
CA LEU A 652 23.19 17.96 11.64
C LEU A 652 23.38 19.39 11.14
N LEU A 653 23.27 20.37 12.04
CA LEU A 653 23.15 21.78 11.68
C LEU A 653 23.75 22.67 12.76
N ARG A 654 24.39 23.77 12.34
CA ARG A 654 24.86 24.85 13.22
C ARG A 654 24.11 26.13 12.88
N ILE A 655 23.41 26.69 13.86
CA ILE A 655 22.63 27.91 13.68
C ILE A 655 23.21 29.03 14.52
N ASN A 656 23.68 30.09 13.87
CA ASN A 656 24.09 31.32 14.54
C ASN A 656 22.87 32.26 14.69
N LEU A 657 22.29 32.31 15.88
CA LEU A 657 21.15 33.17 16.20
C LEU A 657 21.63 34.51 16.73
N GLN A 658 21.28 35.59 16.05
CA GLN A 658 21.50 36.96 16.50
C GLN A 658 20.17 37.62 16.86
N VAL A 659 20.03 38.04 18.12
CA VAL A 659 18.85 38.78 18.56
C VAL A 659 19.07 40.28 18.34
N ILE A 660 18.15 40.91 17.64
CA ILE A 660 18.13 42.35 17.38
C ILE A 660 17.27 43.01 18.47
N PRO A 661 17.80 44.00 19.22
CA PRO A 661 17.00 44.74 20.19
C PRO A 661 15.81 45.40 19.50
N ALA A 662 14.62 45.36 20.11
CA ALA A 662 13.40 45.89 19.49
C ALA A 662 13.54 47.38 19.08
N GLN A 663 14.34 48.14 19.82
CA GLN A 663 14.62 49.56 19.59
C GLN A 663 15.48 49.83 18.34
N ARG A 664 16.32 48.87 17.91
CA ARG A 664 17.22 49.01 16.74
C ARG A 664 16.58 48.57 15.43
N VAL A 665 15.44 47.90 15.47
CA VAL A 665 14.74 47.43 14.27
C VAL A 665 14.36 48.62 13.37
N GLY A 666 13.86 49.71 13.96
CA GLY A 666 13.53 50.95 13.23
C GLY A 666 14.73 51.61 12.55
N GLU A 667 15.91 51.63 13.19
CA GLU A 667 17.14 52.21 12.61
C GLU A 667 17.73 51.35 11.48
N LEU A 668 17.64 50.03 11.58
CA LEU A 668 18.11 49.09 10.55
C LEU A 668 17.26 49.15 9.28
N LEU A 669 15.93 49.30 9.44
CA LEU A 669 15.00 49.50 8.32
C LEU A 669 15.25 50.84 7.59
N LEU A 670 15.60 51.90 8.31
CA LEU A 670 15.94 53.21 7.73
C LEU A 670 17.31 53.20 7.01
N ARG A 671 18.29 52.42 7.49
CA ARG A 671 19.61 52.26 6.83
C ARG A 671 19.57 51.42 5.56
N ALA A 672 18.72 50.39 5.50
CA ALA A 672 18.56 49.56 4.31
C ALA A 672 17.99 50.33 3.10
N GLY A 673 17.31 51.47 3.34
CA GLY A 673 16.85 52.38 2.29
C GLY A 673 17.89 53.37 1.76
N ALA A 674 19.02 53.55 2.45
CA ALA A 674 19.98 54.63 2.16
C ALA A 674 21.23 54.19 1.40
N ASN A 675 21.59 52.90 1.43
CA ASN A 675 22.77 52.36 0.75
C ASN A 675 22.41 51.11 -0.06
N ASP A 676 21.94 51.29 -1.28
CA ASP A 676 21.98 50.20 -2.27
C ASP A 676 22.12 50.79 -3.69
N LYS A 677 23.37 50.89 -4.14
CA LYS A 677 23.72 51.10 -5.55
C LYS A 677 24.11 49.74 -6.14
N ASP A 678 23.15 48.86 -6.36
CA ASP A 678 23.22 47.82 -7.40
C ASP A 678 21.81 47.32 -7.79
N PRO A 679 21.52 47.01 -9.07
CA PRO A 679 20.16 46.80 -9.56
C PRO A 679 19.80 45.30 -9.66
N SER A 680 18.90 44.81 -8.81
CA SER A 680 18.05 43.66 -9.16
C SER A 680 16.60 43.88 -8.70
N PRO A 681 15.57 43.90 -9.59
CA PRO A 681 14.28 44.52 -9.26
C PRO A 681 13.19 43.56 -8.77
N LYS A 682 13.46 42.27 -8.55
CA LYS A 682 12.37 41.27 -8.37
C LYS A 682 12.10 40.80 -6.94
N HIS A 683 13.03 40.96 -5.99
CA HIS A 683 12.83 40.49 -4.60
C HIS A 683 12.31 41.56 -3.62
N LYS A 684 12.23 42.84 -4.02
CA LYS A 684 11.94 43.97 -3.11
C LYS A 684 10.46 44.36 -2.98
N LEU A 685 9.56 43.82 -3.80
CA LEU A 685 8.15 44.23 -3.82
C LEU A 685 7.32 43.58 -2.71
N TRP A 686 7.51 42.28 -2.44
CA TRP A 686 6.72 41.54 -1.44
C TRP A 686 6.98 42.00 0.00
N TYR A 687 8.23 42.33 0.33
CA TYR A 687 8.62 42.78 1.68
C TYR A 687 8.02 44.14 2.05
N ARG A 688 7.83 45.03 1.06
CA ARG A 688 7.27 46.38 1.29
C ARG A 688 5.76 46.33 1.54
N ASP A 689 5.07 45.40 0.89
CA ASP A 689 3.63 45.19 1.09
C ASP A 689 3.37 44.53 2.45
N PHE A 690 4.24 43.63 2.91
CA PHE A 690 4.16 43.00 4.24
C PHE A 690 4.41 44.01 5.38
N MET A 691 5.39 44.90 5.24
CA MET A 691 5.67 45.95 6.25
C MET A 691 4.53 46.97 6.39
N SER A 692 3.77 47.22 5.31
CA SER A 692 2.61 48.12 5.36
C SER A 692 1.44 47.57 6.20
N LEU A 693 1.46 46.26 6.51
CA LEU A 693 0.46 45.60 7.36
C LEU A 693 0.82 45.62 8.86
N LEU A 694 2.06 45.95 9.21
CA LEU A 694 2.57 45.90 10.60
C LEU A 694 2.63 47.26 11.31
N GLU A 695 2.57 48.38 10.58
CA GLU A 695 2.73 49.73 11.15
C GLU A 695 1.40 50.49 11.33
N HIS A 696 0.46 50.06 12.18
CA HIS A 696 -0.62 50.95 12.66
C HIS A 696 -0.76 50.91 14.19
N PRO A 697 -0.12 51.84 14.93
CA PRO A 697 -0.52 52.17 16.28
C PRO A 697 -1.61 53.24 16.19
N ASP A 698 -2.86 52.84 15.96
CA ASP A 698 -4.08 53.52 16.43
C ASP A 698 -5.34 52.83 15.85
N LEU A 699 -6.15 52.27 16.76
CA LEU A 699 -7.31 51.41 16.48
C LEU A 699 -8.48 52.09 15.73
N ASN A 700 -8.43 53.40 15.46
CA ASN A 700 -9.46 54.11 14.71
C ASN A 700 -9.15 54.26 13.20
N SER A 701 -8.00 53.78 12.73
CA SER A 701 -7.59 53.89 11.31
C SER A 701 -7.83 52.62 10.47
N VAL A 702 -8.17 51.49 11.10
CA VAL A 702 -8.37 50.20 10.42
C VAL A 702 -9.65 50.20 9.56
N ASP A 703 -10.74 50.82 10.04
CA ASP A 703 -11.97 50.96 9.25
C ASP A 703 -11.76 51.83 8.00
N GLU A 704 -10.91 52.84 8.11
CA GLU A 704 -10.54 53.73 7.01
C GLU A 704 -9.59 53.07 5.99
N PHE A 705 -8.79 52.10 6.45
CA PHE A 705 -7.93 51.26 5.62
C PHE A 705 -8.75 50.19 4.87
N CYS A 706 -9.69 49.52 5.55
CA CYS A 706 -10.61 48.56 4.94
C CYS A 706 -11.49 49.21 3.87
N GLU A 707 -12.03 50.42 4.10
CA GLU A 707 -12.74 51.20 3.08
C GLU A 707 -11.87 51.57 1.87
N ARG A 708 -10.57 51.86 2.09
CA ARG A 708 -9.61 52.19 1.02
C ARG A 708 -9.23 50.98 0.17
N VAL A 709 -9.07 49.80 0.77
CA VAL A 709 -8.79 48.54 0.06
C VAL A 709 -10.02 48.10 -0.73
N TRP A 710 -11.22 48.19 -0.15
CA TRP A 710 -12.48 47.86 -0.83
C TRP A 710 -12.78 48.80 -2.02
N LYS A 711 -12.39 50.07 -1.93
CA LYS A 711 -12.46 51.04 -3.05
C LYS A 711 -11.39 50.81 -4.13
N ARG A 712 -10.27 50.16 -3.80
CA ARG A 712 -9.21 49.81 -4.78
C ARG A 712 -9.60 48.61 -5.64
N GLU A 713 -10.28 47.60 -5.09
CA GLU A 713 -10.83 46.49 -5.87
C GLU A 713 -11.91 46.93 -6.87
N LYS A 714 -12.73 47.94 -6.54
CA LYS A 714 -13.70 48.53 -7.49
C LYS A 714 -13.07 49.40 -8.58
N LYS A 715 -11.80 49.77 -8.48
CA LYS A 715 -11.06 50.55 -9.49
C LYS A 715 -10.15 49.70 -10.39
N GLY A 716 -10.09 48.38 -10.18
CA GLY A 716 -9.37 47.41 -11.04
C GLY A 716 -10.15 46.96 -12.28
N THR A 717 -11.44 47.29 -12.38
CA THR A 717 -12.26 47.06 -13.58
C THR A 717 -12.88 48.37 -14.06
N GLN A 718 -12.13 49.14 -14.86
CA GLN A 718 -12.69 49.89 -15.99
C GLN A 718 -11.61 50.39 -16.95
N THR A 719 -11.80 50.01 -18.21
CA THR A 719 -11.09 50.33 -19.45
C THR A 719 -11.11 51.84 -19.81
N PRO A 720 -10.20 52.33 -20.67
CA PRO A 720 -10.00 53.76 -20.88
C PRO A 720 -11.14 54.45 -21.68
N GLN A 721 -11.43 55.68 -21.24
CA GLN A 721 -12.56 56.56 -21.56
C GLN A 721 -12.75 56.94 -23.06
N ARG A 722 -14.02 57.21 -23.42
CA ARG A 722 -14.40 58.39 -24.23
C ARG A 722 -15.67 59.05 -23.67
N GLY A 723 -15.65 60.38 -23.62
CA GLY A 723 -16.53 61.26 -22.83
C GLY A 723 -17.99 61.42 -23.30
N PRO A 724 -18.76 62.28 -22.60
CA PRO A 724 -20.22 62.15 -22.47
C PRO A 724 -21.00 62.96 -23.51
N PRO A 725 -22.30 62.64 -23.72
CA PRO A 725 -23.24 63.63 -24.21
C PRO A 725 -24.38 63.90 -23.21
N ASN A 726 -24.68 65.19 -23.07
CA ASN A 726 -25.85 65.76 -22.41
C ASN A 726 -27.16 65.25 -23.02
N THR A 727 -28.13 64.90 -22.17
CA THR A 727 -29.54 64.77 -22.54
C THR A 727 -30.23 66.14 -22.47
N ALA A 728 -30.44 66.79 -23.62
CA ALA A 728 -31.59 67.63 -23.90
C ALA A 728 -31.47 68.23 -25.31
N LYS A 729 -31.96 67.54 -26.34
CA LYS A 729 -32.63 68.17 -27.50
C LYS A 729 -33.48 67.12 -28.23
N TRP A 730 -34.79 67.37 -28.21
CA TRP A 730 -35.74 67.26 -29.32
C TRP A 730 -35.75 65.97 -30.15
N LYS A 731 -36.84 65.20 -30.09
CA LYS A 731 -38.00 65.36 -30.99
C LYS A 731 -37.60 65.50 -32.46
N GLN A 732 -38.09 64.53 -33.23
CA GLN A 732 -38.61 64.73 -34.59
C GLN A 732 -37.56 64.80 -35.72
N LEU A 733 -37.38 63.69 -36.42
CA LEU A 733 -37.69 63.59 -37.85
C LEU A 733 -37.66 62.12 -38.34
N GLN A 734 -38.84 61.59 -38.64
CA GLN A 734 -39.15 60.86 -39.89
C GLN A 734 -38.41 61.51 -41.06
N GLU A 735 -37.73 60.86 -42.00
CA GLU A 735 -38.07 59.82 -42.98
C GLU A 735 -36.72 59.55 -43.70
N ASN A 736 -36.34 58.38 -44.22
CA ASN A 736 -36.93 57.75 -45.39
C ASN A 736 -36.13 56.48 -45.78
N LYS A 737 -36.84 55.56 -46.47
CA LYS A 737 -36.37 54.45 -47.32
C LYS A 737 -35.99 53.08 -46.70
N ARG A 738 -37.07 52.32 -46.45
CA ARG A 738 -37.42 50.96 -46.93
C ARG A 738 -36.37 50.07 -47.65
N GLY A 739 -36.35 48.81 -47.20
CA GLY A 739 -36.47 47.58 -48.01
C GLY A 739 -35.25 46.64 -47.93
N ARG A 740 -35.34 45.30 -47.90
CA ARG A 740 -36.44 44.32 -47.86
C ARG A 740 -35.81 42.90 -47.68
N ASN A 741 -36.36 42.09 -46.78
CA ASN A 741 -36.53 40.61 -46.68
C ASN A 741 -35.54 39.57 -47.27
N ARG A 742 -35.20 38.55 -46.44
CA ARG A 742 -35.57 37.09 -46.54
C ARG A 742 -35.02 36.29 -45.32
N ARG A 743 -35.84 35.84 -44.35
CA ARG A 743 -36.37 34.46 -44.08
C ARG A 743 -35.35 33.31 -44.32
N THR A 744 -35.01 32.49 -43.32
CA THR A 744 -35.86 31.43 -42.71
C THR A 744 -35.33 30.87 -41.35
N HIS A 745 -36.30 30.52 -40.49
CA HIS A 745 -36.33 29.66 -39.27
C HIS A 745 -35.39 28.43 -39.31
N GLU A 746 -34.77 27.88 -38.25
CA GLU A 746 -35.08 27.60 -36.83
C GLU A 746 -36.30 26.69 -36.57
N GLN A 747 -36.07 25.46 -36.08
CA GLN A 747 -37.06 24.75 -35.26
C GLN A 747 -36.39 23.86 -34.20
N GLN A 748 -36.72 24.16 -32.95
CA GLN A 748 -36.47 23.39 -31.74
C GLN A 748 -37.74 22.63 -31.33
N ARG A 749 -37.51 21.50 -30.63
CA ARG A 749 -38.33 20.91 -29.54
C ARG A 749 -39.68 20.27 -29.96
N PRO A 750 -40.40 19.50 -29.09
CA PRO A 750 -40.27 19.30 -27.63
C PRO A 750 -40.43 17.84 -27.12
N PRO A 751 -40.52 17.61 -25.79
CA PRO A 751 -40.55 16.29 -25.15
C PRO A 751 -41.94 15.83 -24.64
N ARG A 752 -42.02 14.53 -24.26
CA ARG A 752 -42.76 13.86 -23.13
C ARG A 752 -43.62 12.65 -23.52
N SER A 753 -43.67 11.69 -22.57
CA SER A 753 -44.57 10.51 -22.40
C SER A 753 -44.46 9.44 -23.50
N VAL A 754 -44.28 8.15 -23.22
CA VAL A 754 -44.79 7.27 -22.14
C VAL A 754 -43.66 6.49 -21.47
#